data_AF-A0A954T4Y8-F1
#
_entry.id   AF-A0A954T4Y8-F1
#
_cell.length_a   1.000
_cell.length_b   1.000
_cell.length_c   1.000
_cell.angle_alpha   90.00
_cell.angle_beta   90.00
_cell.angle_gamma   90.00
#
_symmetry.space_group_name_H-M   'P 1'
#
loop_
_entity.id
_entity.type
_entity.pdbx_description
1 polymer ?
#
loop_
_entity_poly.entity_id
_entity_poly.type
_entity_poly.pdbx_seq_one_letter_code
_entity_poly.pdbx_strand_id
1 'polypeptide(L)'
;AAYFARRVGFRGPLCDLSSTLGQRLHRSSHAEVETRAYLVFQLAQVRGWEPHQLHELSQSVWRKLIREIESFSSLQRRRVYQLAYERKYNVSLLDAVAVHSQRTREPDDTPAFQVVCCIDDREESYRRHLEEIAQDCETFGFAGFFAVAMYYRGAADAYYLPLCPVVIKPSHYVCEEVAYSFEGTHRRRTEVRRALGTASHHLHQGSRTFWGGILTGVLGAVASIPLVARVLAPRTTSEMVKLFGGFVRTPPITQLTLERVEPDPGPDEGHLGYSINEMAGIVERVLRDIGLTSNFARLVIFTGHGSSSLNNPHESAYNCGACAGGRGGPNARAFAQMANDPRIRRMLADRGLPIPETTVFVGTYHNTCDDSVMYFDLDRLPTSHRHDFDRAKTCIDQARQRNAHERCRRFESAKLSLTPPQALKHVEGRSVDLSQARPEYNHATNAVTIVGRRWRFRGLFLDRRAFLASYDPVQDDANSTILERILQPAVPVCAGISLEYYFSCVDPEGWGCGSKLPHNVTSLLGVMSGAASDLRPGLSQQMIEIHEPIRQVFLIESTPDAMLRIMEDNEDIRKLCVNNWVYLATLDPHSSQIHVFRSGRFEPYVPQTHELPFVGSSQDWYRGWRENLGFASIKTGSSGAVTTGRFARQGGA
;
A
#
# COMPACT_ATOMS: atom_id res chain seq x y z
N ALA A 1 -18.92 14.71 -9.12
CA ALA A 1 -19.71 15.66 -8.29
C ALA A 1 -19.51 17.13 -8.70
N ALA A 2 -18.29 17.68 -8.76
CA ALA A 2 -18.04 19.09 -9.11
C ALA A 2 -18.55 19.51 -10.51
N TYR A 3 -18.41 18.63 -11.52
CA TYR A 3 -19.00 18.84 -12.85
C TYR A 3 -20.53 18.97 -12.78
N PHE A 4 -21.18 18.05 -12.07
CA PHE A 4 -22.62 18.06 -11.88
C PHE A 4 -23.10 19.27 -11.06
N ALA A 5 -22.39 19.64 -9.99
CA ALA A 5 -22.66 20.83 -9.19
C ALA A 5 -22.67 22.11 -10.04
N ARG A 6 -21.68 22.27 -10.93
CA ARG A 6 -21.64 23.37 -11.90
C ARG A 6 -22.84 23.33 -12.86
N ARG A 7 -23.18 22.15 -13.37
CA ARG A 7 -24.32 21.96 -14.28
C ARG A 7 -25.68 22.30 -13.64
N VAL A 8 -25.83 22.11 -12.32
CA VAL A 8 -27.05 22.43 -11.57
C VAL A 8 -27.01 23.79 -10.85
N GLY A 9 -25.97 24.60 -11.11
CA GLY A 9 -25.80 25.93 -10.52
C GLY A 9 -25.53 25.95 -9.01
N PHE A 10 -25.04 24.86 -8.44
CA PHE A 10 -24.72 24.77 -7.01
C PHE A 10 -23.30 25.28 -6.72
N ARG A 11 -23.18 26.25 -5.79
CA ARG A 11 -21.91 26.91 -5.43
C ARG A 11 -21.44 26.65 -3.99
N GLY A 12 -22.12 25.80 -3.23
CA GLY A 12 -21.73 25.43 -1.85
C GLY A 12 -20.75 24.25 -1.77
N PRO A 13 -20.34 23.83 -0.56
CA PRO A 13 -19.56 22.62 -0.34
C PRO A 13 -20.24 21.37 -0.95
N LEU A 14 -19.49 20.49 -1.61
CA LEU A 14 -20.09 19.34 -2.32
C LEU A 14 -20.81 18.37 -1.38
N CYS A 15 -20.47 18.34 -0.09
CA CYS A 15 -21.19 17.58 0.93
C CYS A 15 -22.65 18.01 1.07
N ASP A 16 -22.97 19.26 0.74
CA ASP A 16 -24.30 19.87 0.84
C ASP A 16 -25.06 19.82 -0.50
N LEU A 17 -24.40 19.42 -1.59
CA LEU A 17 -25.02 19.30 -2.91
C LEU A 17 -26.20 18.32 -2.87
N SER A 18 -26.03 17.18 -2.20
CA SER A 18 -27.07 16.16 -2.09
C SER A 18 -28.27 16.61 -1.26
N SER A 19 -28.06 17.31 -0.14
CA SER A 19 -29.18 17.83 0.68
C SER A 19 -29.93 18.94 -0.07
N THR A 20 -29.21 19.86 -0.71
CA THR A 20 -29.78 20.95 -1.50
C THR A 20 -30.54 20.44 -2.72
N LEU A 21 -29.98 19.47 -3.46
CA LEU A 21 -30.68 18.83 -4.57
C LEU A 21 -31.79 17.91 -4.11
N GLY A 22 -31.65 17.25 -2.97
CA GLY A 22 -32.70 16.43 -2.35
C GLY A 22 -33.94 17.25 -2.02
N GLN A 23 -33.76 18.48 -1.52
CA GLN A 23 -34.86 19.43 -1.35
C GLN A 23 -35.55 19.81 -2.68
N ARG A 24 -34.80 19.85 -3.80
CA ARG A 24 -35.34 20.11 -5.14
C ARG A 24 -36.00 18.88 -5.78
N LEU A 25 -35.44 17.68 -5.57
CA LEU A 25 -35.87 16.40 -6.14
C LEU A 25 -37.03 15.75 -5.37
N HIS A 26 -37.22 16.05 -4.08
CA HIS A 26 -38.35 15.58 -3.28
C HIS A 26 -39.74 16.05 -3.77
N ARG A 27 -39.81 16.79 -4.88
CA ARG A 27 -41.08 17.14 -5.52
C ARG A 27 -41.71 16.03 -6.38
N SER A 28 -41.06 14.88 -6.64
CA SER A 28 -41.61 13.88 -7.60
C SER A 28 -41.89 12.46 -7.10
N SER A 29 -42.19 12.26 -5.82
CA SER A 29 -42.70 10.97 -5.34
C SER A 29 -43.90 11.21 -4.43
N HIS A 30 -45.08 11.32 -5.02
CA HIS A 30 -46.29 11.02 -4.27
C HIS A 30 -46.27 9.52 -4.00
N ALA A 31 -45.73 9.10 -2.86
CA ALA A 31 -46.02 7.76 -2.36
C ALA A 31 -47.55 7.65 -2.22
N GLU A 32 -48.14 6.60 -2.78
CA GLU A 32 -49.57 6.33 -2.60
C GLU A 32 -49.90 6.35 -1.10
N VAL A 33 -51.08 6.87 -0.76
CA VAL A 33 -51.53 7.05 0.63
C VAL A 33 -51.37 5.75 1.44
N GLU A 34 -51.57 4.61 0.80
CA GLU A 34 -51.36 3.27 1.36
C GLU A 34 -49.91 3.01 1.78
N THR A 35 -48.93 3.43 0.99
CA THR A 35 -47.50 3.29 1.34
C THR A 35 -47.15 4.14 2.55
N ARG A 36 -47.67 5.36 2.64
CA ARG A 36 -47.48 6.24 3.82
C ARG A 36 -48.15 5.65 5.05
N ALA A 37 -49.39 5.18 4.91
CA ALA A 37 -50.13 4.55 5.99
C ALA A 37 -49.43 3.28 6.50
N TYR A 38 -48.89 2.46 5.59
CA TYR A 38 -48.13 1.27 5.93
C TYR A 38 -46.84 1.58 6.70
N LEU A 39 -46.07 2.59 6.27
CA LEU A 39 -44.86 3.02 6.99
C LEU A 39 -45.17 3.57 8.38
N VAL A 40 -46.25 4.34 8.52
CA VAL A 40 -46.73 4.81 9.83
C VAL A 40 -47.17 3.63 10.69
N PHE A 41 -47.87 2.65 10.13
CA PHE A 41 -48.25 1.43 10.82
C PHE A 41 -47.04 0.64 11.33
N GLN A 42 -46.02 0.42 10.50
CA GLN A 42 -44.78 -0.23 10.91
C GLN A 42 -44.07 0.55 12.03
N LEU A 43 -43.99 1.88 11.90
CA LEU A 43 -43.40 2.73 12.93
C LEU A 43 -44.19 2.66 14.24
N ALA A 44 -45.51 2.65 14.17
CA ALA A 44 -46.38 2.47 15.33
C ALA A 44 -46.13 1.12 16.01
N GLN A 45 -45.96 0.03 15.25
CA GLN A 45 -45.62 -1.28 15.82
C GLN A 45 -44.26 -1.27 16.54
N VAL A 46 -43.22 -0.70 15.93
CA VAL A 46 -41.87 -0.64 16.52
C VAL A 46 -41.84 0.28 17.75
N ARG A 47 -42.62 1.35 17.76
CA ARG A 47 -42.67 2.33 18.86
C ARG A 47 -43.70 1.99 19.94
N GLY A 48 -44.58 1.01 19.68
CA GLY A 48 -45.70 0.66 20.55
C GLY A 48 -46.79 1.74 20.60
N TRP A 49 -47.04 2.44 19.48
CA TRP A 49 -48.10 3.44 19.40
C TRP A 49 -49.47 2.79 19.19
N GLU A 50 -50.44 3.21 20.00
CA GLU A 50 -51.81 2.76 19.89
C GLU A 50 -52.62 3.61 18.89
N PRO A 51 -53.70 3.08 18.30
CA PRO A 51 -54.53 3.81 17.34
C PRO A 51 -55.07 5.14 17.88
N HIS A 52 -55.44 5.20 19.17
CA HIS A 52 -55.97 6.42 19.78
C HIS A 52 -54.92 7.55 19.82
N GLN A 53 -53.65 7.20 20.08
CA GLN A 53 -52.54 8.15 20.13
C GLN A 53 -52.27 8.76 18.75
N LEU A 54 -52.41 7.98 17.68
CA LEU A 54 -52.30 8.46 16.30
C LEU A 54 -53.50 9.35 15.92
N HIS A 55 -54.69 9.01 16.41
CA HIS A 55 -55.91 9.78 16.14
C HIS A 55 -55.88 11.16 16.80
N GLU A 56 -55.28 11.27 17.98
CA GLU A 56 -55.12 12.52 18.73
C GLU A 56 -54.02 13.46 18.16
N LEU A 57 -53.19 12.98 17.22
CA LEU A 57 -52.16 13.82 16.63
C LEU A 57 -52.79 14.98 15.85
N SER A 58 -52.38 16.20 16.19
CA SER A 58 -52.76 17.38 15.42
C SER A 58 -52.21 17.32 13.99
N GLN A 59 -52.83 18.08 13.08
CA GLN A 59 -52.41 18.12 11.67
C GLN A 59 -50.94 18.55 11.50
N SER A 60 -50.42 19.42 12.36
CA SER A 60 -49.01 19.84 12.32
C SER A 60 -48.06 18.70 12.69
N VAL A 61 -48.43 17.87 13.68
CA VAL A 61 -47.64 16.70 14.09
C VAL A 61 -47.70 15.61 13.03
N TRP A 62 -48.86 15.34 12.43
CA TRP A 62 -48.97 14.43 11.28
C TRP A 62 -48.07 14.86 10.13
N ARG A 63 -48.09 16.15 9.75
CA ARG A 63 -47.21 16.68 8.70
C ARG A 63 -45.74 16.50 9.06
N LYS A 64 -45.36 16.69 10.33
CA LYS A 64 -43.99 16.46 10.79
C LYS A 64 -43.62 14.98 10.67
N LEU A 65 -44.44 14.08 11.19
CA LEU A 65 -44.22 12.63 11.12
C LEU A 65 -44.00 12.15 9.68
N ILE A 66 -44.92 12.51 8.77
CA ILE A 66 -44.81 12.14 7.35
C ILE A 66 -43.55 12.75 6.73
N ARG A 67 -43.22 14.02 7.03
CA ARG A 67 -42.00 14.65 6.54
C ARG A 67 -40.73 13.92 7.00
N GLU A 68 -40.67 13.49 8.26
CA GLU A 68 -39.53 12.72 8.78
C GLU A 68 -39.40 11.38 8.05
N ILE A 69 -40.51 10.64 7.88
CA ILE A 69 -40.55 9.36 7.14
C ILE A 69 -40.05 9.54 5.71
N GLU A 70 -40.54 10.55 5.01
CA GLU A 70 -40.19 10.82 3.61
C GLU A 70 -38.75 11.31 3.45
N SER A 71 -38.25 12.09 4.42
CA SER A 71 -36.86 12.55 4.43
C SER A 71 -35.87 11.39 4.60
N PHE A 72 -36.27 10.31 5.26
CA PHE A 72 -35.47 9.09 5.46
C PHE A 72 -35.64 8.07 4.32
N SER A 73 -35.50 8.55 3.09
CA SER A 73 -35.54 7.75 1.86
C SER A 73 -34.52 6.60 1.84
N SER A 74 -34.70 5.63 0.93
CA SER A 74 -33.75 4.51 0.72
C SER A 74 -32.29 4.96 0.56
N LEU A 75 -32.05 6.11 -0.10
CA LEU A 75 -30.71 6.68 -0.23
C LEU A 75 -30.17 7.19 1.11
N GLN A 76 -30.97 7.93 1.88
CA GLN A 76 -30.55 8.42 3.20
C GLN A 76 -30.34 7.28 4.19
N ARG A 77 -31.17 6.23 4.17
CA ARG A 77 -30.96 5.03 4.99
C ARG A 77 -29.61 4.38 4.72
N ARG A 78 -29.31 4.09 3.45
CA ARG A 78 -28.02 3.51 3.04
C ARG A 78 -26.85 4.41 3.43
N ARG A 79 -26.99 5.73 3.26
CA ARG A 79 -25.98 6.70 3.71
C ARG A 79 -25.74 6.63 5.22
N VAL A 80 -26.79 6.61 6.04
CA VAL A 80 -26.66 6.51 7.51
C VAL A 80 -26.00 5.21 7.91
N TYR A 81 -26.40 4.08 7.31
CA TYR A 81 -25.76 2.79 7.60
C TYR A 81 -24.29 2.74 7.16
N GLN A 82 -23.97 3.32 6.00
CA GLN A 82 -22.58 3.45 5.54
C GLN A 82 -21.75 4.30 6.52
N LEU A 83 -22.27 5.44 6.95
CA LEU A 83 -21.59 6.30 7.93
C LEU A 83 -21.42 5.61 9.29
N ALA A 84 -22.41 4.83 9.74
CA ALA A 84 -22.33 4.06 10.97
C ALA A 84 -21.27 2.95 10.88
N TYR A 85 -21.19 2.27 9.74
CA TYR A 85 -20.20 1.23 9.47
C TYR A 85 -18.77 1.79 9.48
N GLU A 86 -18.53 2.90 8.78
CA GLU A 86 -17.24 3.61 8.82
C GLU A 86 -16.92 4.12 10.23
N ARG A 87 -17.90 4.70 10.93
CA ARG A 87 -17.73 5.20 12.30
C ARG A 87 -17.29 4.09 13.26
N LYS A 88 -17.81 2.86 13.10
CA LYS A 88 -17.41 1.70 13.92
C LYS A 88 -15.90 1.43 13.79
N TYR A 89 -15.38 1.42 12.57
CA TYR A 89 -13.93 1.26 12.34
C TYR A 89 -13.14 2.43 12.94
N ASN A 90 -13.54 3.67 12.65
CA ASN A 90 -12.84 4.87 13.13
C ASN A 90 -12.75 4.91 14.65
N VAL A 91 -13.85 4.63 15.36
CA VAL A 91 -13.87 4.58 16.83
C VAL A 91 -12.93 3.50 17.34
N SER A 92 -13.00 2.29 16.75
CA SER A 92 -12.15 1.17 17.17
C SER A 92 -10.66 1.47 16.98
N LEU A 93 -10.30 2.11 15.87
CA LEU A 93 -8.93 2.53 15.56
C LEU A 93 -8.43 3.60 16.54
N LEU A 94 -9.20 4.68 16.71
CA LEU A 94 -8.78 5.81 17.53
C LEU A 94 -8.73 5.44 19.03
N ASP A 95 -9.65 4.60 19.51
CA ASP A 95 -9.59 4.05 20.86
C ASP A 95 -8.34 3.18 21.04
N ALA A 96 -8.04 2.30 20.09
CA ALA A 96 -6.87 1.45 20.14
C ALA A 96 -5.57 2.26 20.15
N VAL A 97 -5.46 3.29 19.31
CA VAL A 97 -4.29 4.20 19.30
C VAL A 97 -4.18 4.98 20.60
N ALA A 98 -5.27 5.54 21.10
CA ALA A 98 -5.26 6.31 22.35
C ALA A 98 -4.77 5.44 23.52
N VAL A 99 -5.28 4.21 23.64
CA VAL A 99 -4.88 3.27 24.70
C VAL A 99 -3.45 2.74 24.49
N HIS A 100 -3.07 2.41 23.26
CA HIS A 100 -1.75 1.86 22.95
C HIS A 100 -0.63 2.88 23.13
N SER A 101 -0.83 4.12 22.65
CA SER A 101 0.17 5.19 22.74
C SER A 101 0.50 5.62 24.17
N GLN A 102 -0.39 5.33 25.14
CA GLN A 102 -0.12 5.53 26.58
C GLN A 102 0.82 4.48 27.16
N ARG A 103 0.90 3.30 26.52
CA ARG A 103 1.71 2.16 26.97
C ARG A 103 3.09 2.15 26.30
N THR A 104 3.22 2.76 25.13
CA THR A 104 4.47 2.80 24.38
C THR A 104 5.42 3.84 24.95
N ARG A 105 6.70 3.54 24.87
CA ARG A 105 7.80 4.43 25.24
C ARG A 105 8.78 4.48 24.09
N GLU A 106 9.49 5.60 24.01
CA GLU A 106 10.60 5.73 23.10
C GLU A 106 11.68 4.69 23.46
N PRO A 107 12.29 4.00 22.48
CA PRO A 107 13.36 3.06 22.75
C PRO A 107 14.63 3.78 23.23
N ASP A 108 15.27 3.27 24.29
CA ASP A 108 16.50 3.84 24.83
C ASP A 108 17.79 3.26 24.18
N ASP A 109 17.69 2.12 23.50
CA ASP A 109 18.85 1.36 23.00
C ASP A 109 19.19 1.66 21.52
N THR A 110 20.48 1.59 21.17
CA THR A 110 20.93 1.64 19.78
C THR A 110 20.47 0.37 19.03
N PRO A 111 19.78 0.52 17.88
CA PRO A 111 19.30 -0.63 17.11
C PRO A 111 20.47 -1.42 16.50
N ALA A 112 20.34 -2.74 16.49
CA ALA A 112 21.31 -3.63 15.84
C ALA A 112 21.31 -3.44 14.31
N PHE A 113 20.13 -3.18 13.73
CA PHE A 113 19.96 -2.80 12.34
C PHE A 113 18.66 -2.01 12.18
N GLN A 114 18.62 -1.16 11.15
CA GLN A 114 17.46 -0.34 10.82
C GLN A 114 16.93 -0.74 9.44
N VAL A 115 15.60 -0.74 9.26
CA VAL A 115 14.97 -1.06 7.98
C VAL A 115 13.94 0.00 7.61
N VAL A 116 14.19 0.72 6.52
CA VAL A 116 13.24 1.66 5.92
C VAL A 116 12.46 0.94 4.84
N CYS A 117 11.17 0.74 5.04
CA CYS A 117 10.27 0.09 4.09
C CYS A 117 9.44 1.13 3.32
N CYS A 118 8.90 0.73 2.17
CA CYS A 118 7.86 1.51 1.51
C CYS A 118 6.65 1.75 2.45
N ILE A 119 6.01 2.91 2.31
CA ILE A 119 4.77 3.32 2.98
C ILE A 119 3.60 2.34 2.81
N ASP A 120 3.67 1.49 1.79
CA ASP A 120 2.66 0.48 1.43
C ASP A 120 2.10 -0.31 2.63
N ASP A 121 0.79 -0.53 2.64
CA ASP A 121 0.06 -1.26 3.68
C ASP A 121 0.42 -2.74 3.73
N ARG A 122 0.90 -3.32 2.62
CA ARG A 122 1.38 -4.70 2.59
C ARG A 122 2.69 -4.89 3.35
N GLU A 123 3.45 -3.81 3.54
CA GLU A 123 4.69 -3.79 4.33
C GLU A 123 4.41 -3.64 5.84
N GLU A 124 3.16 -3.37 6.25
CA GLU A 124 2.77 -3.20 7.66
C GLU A 124 3.08 -4.45 8.48
N SER A 125 2.53 -5.60 8.10
CA SER A 125 2.82 -6.87 8.78
C SER A 125 4.27 -7.30 8.62
N TYR A 126 4.91 -6.97 7.49
CA TYR A 126 6.33 -7.30 7.28
C TYR A 126 7.21 -6.60 8.33
N ARG A 127 7.04 -5.28 8.50
CA ARG A 127 7.71 -4.50 9.56
C ARG A 127 7.38 -5.04 10.96
N ARG A 128 6.10 -5.25 11.25
CA ARG A 128 5.65 -5.72 12.57
C ARG A 128 6.22 -7.09 12.92
N HIS A 129 6.21 -8.05 11.99
CA HIS A 129 6.82 -9.37 12.21
C HIS A 129 8.34 -9.26 12.41
N LEU A 130 9.02 -8.38 11.66
CA LEU A 130 10.45 -8.15 11.83
C LEU A 130 10.77 -7.60 13.22
N GLU A 131 10.00 -6.63 13.71
CA GLU A 131 10.14 -6.05 15.05
C GLU A 131 9.79 -7.03 16.18
N GLU A 132 8.90 -8.00 15.93
CA GLU A 132 8.59 -9.10 16.85
C GLU A 132 9.73 -10.14 16.91
N ILE A 133 10.42 -10.36 15.80
CA ILE A 133 11.54 -11.32 15.70
C ILE A 133 12.82 -10.71 16.26
N ALA A 134 13.10 -9.45 15.93
CA ALA A 134 14.27 -8.70 16.35
C ALA A 134 13.83 -7.44 17.10
N GLN A 135 13.85 -7.50 18.43
CA GLN A 135 13.41 -6.39 19.28
C GLN A 135 14.33 -5.17 19.19
N ASP A 136 15.59 -5.40 18.86
CA ASP A 136 16.59 -4.39 18.55
C ASP A 136 16.66 -4.04 17.05
N CYS A 137 15.65 -4.43 16.26
CA CYS A 137 15.39 -3.83 14.96
C CYS A 137 14.50 -2.60 15.13
N GLU A 138 14.85 -1.53 14.45
CA GLU A 138 13.99 -0.37 14.27
C GLU A 138 13.55 -0.28 12.81
N THR A 139 12.27 0.01 12.58
CA THR A 139 11.73 0.15 11.23
C THR A 139 11.18 1.54 10.96
N PHE A 140 11.23 1.94 9.70
CA PHE A 140 10.67 3.20 9.24
C PHE A 140 9.80 2.96 8.00
N GLY A 141 8.89 3.89 7.74
CA GLY A 141 8.10 3.93 6.52
C GLY A 141 8.40 5.19 5.72
N PHE A 142 8.61 5.05 4.41
CA PHE A 142 8.77 6.20 3.51
C PHE A 142 8.18 5.88 2.13
N ALA A 143 7.83 6.88 1.33
CA ALA A 143 7.35 6.65 -0.03
C ALA A 143 8.41 5.86 -0.85
N GLY A 144 8.02 4.75 -1.47
CA GLY A 144 8.96 3.74 -2.01
C GLY A 144 9.91 4.18 -3.12
N PHE A 145 9.79 5.41 -3.63
CA PHE A 145 10.76 6.02 -4.54
C PHE A 145 11.94 6.69 -3.81
N PHE A 146 11.87 6.84 -2.49
CA PHE A 146 12.94 7.36 -1.62
C PHE A 146 13.53 8.71 -2.06
N ALA A 147 12.67 9.62 -2.55
CA ALA A 147 13.08 10.90 -3.13
C ALA A 147 13.98 10.80 -4.39
N VAL A 148 14.28 9.58 -4.87
CA VAL A 148 15.03 9.31 -6.11
C VAL A 148 14.05 9.33 -7.29
N ALA A 149 13.62 10.51 -7.73
CA ALA A 149 12.75 10.63 -8.90
C ALA A 149 13.56 10.47 -10.20
N MET A 150 13.36 9.36 -10.91
CA MET A 150 14.12 9.01 -12.13
C MET A 150 13.25 8.39 -13.22
N TYR A 151 13.68 8.56 -14.47
CA TYR A 151 13.39 7.66 -15.58
C TYR A 151 14.39 6.51 -15.53
N TYR A 152 13.93 5.30 -15.25
CA TYR A 152 14.77 4.12 -15.08
C TYR A 152 14.67 3.16 -16.27
N ARG A 153 15.80 2.61 -16.71
CA ARG A 153 15.87 1.50 -17.65
C ARG A 153 16.76 0.40 -17.10
N GLY A 154 16.18 -0.78 -16.85
CA GLY A 154 16.93 -1.97 -16.45
C GLY A 154 17.85 -2.48 -17.55
N ALA A 155 18.85 -3.29 -17.21
CA ALA A 155 19.84 -3.79 -18.17
C ALA A 155 19.25 -4.64 -19.32
N ALA A 156 18.04 -5.17 -19.14
CA ALA A 156 17.30 -5.94 -20.13
C ALA A 156 16.06 -5.22 -20.69
N ASP A 157 15.78 -4.00 -20.24
CA ASP A 157 14.59 -3.25 -20.62
C ASP A 157 14.84 -2.42 -21.89
N ALA A 158 13.81 -2.29 -22.72
CA ALA A 158 13.92 -1.56 -23.98
C ALA A 158 13.71 -0.04 -23.81
N TYR A 159 12.92 0.37 -22.83
CA TYR A 159 12.47 1.76 -22.64
C TYR A 159 12.67 2.22 -21.21
N TYR A 160 12.78 3.54 -21.04
CA TYR A 160 12.76 4.16 -19.72
C TYR A 160 11.34 4.24 -19.17
N LEU A 161 11.19 4.02 -17.87
CA LEU A 161 9.94 4.16 -17.13
C LEU A 161 10.13 5.13 -15.95
N PRO A 162 9.18 6.04 -15.68
CA PRO A 162 9.25 6.88 -14.49
C PRO A 162 9.06 6.04 -13.23
N LEU A 163 9.96 6.16 -12.26
CA LEU A 163 9.88 5.53 -10.95
C LEU A 163 9.71 6.57 -9.84
N CYS A 164 8.59 7.28 -9.87
CA CYS A 164 8.17 8.27 -8.86
C CYS A 164 6.64 8.43 -8.87
N PRO A 165 6.04 9.14 -7.90
CA PRO A 165 4.60 9.42 -7.92
C PRO A 165 4.21 10.24 -9.15
N VAL A 166 2.98 10.04 -9.65
CA VAL A 166 2.43 10.75 -10.84
C VAL A 166 2.46 12.28 -10.70
N VAL A 167 2.39 12.80 -9.47
CA VAL A 167 2.46 14.25 -9.19
C VAL A 167 3.87 14.83 -9.34
N ILE A 168 4.89 13.98 -9.53
CA ILE A 168 6.29 14.37 -9.74
C ILE A 168 6.69 14.00 -11.17
N LYS A 169 7.26 14.95 -11.91
CA LYS A 169 7.88 14.69 -13.21
C LYS A 169 9.40 14.52 -13.01
N PRO A 170 9.98 13.35 -13.31
CA PRO A 170 11.43 13.19 -13.24
C PRO A 170 12.16 14.09 -14.25
N SER A 171 13.37 14.49 -13.88
CA SER A 171 14.32 15.21 -14.74
C SER A 171 15.62 14.42 -14.99
N HIS A 172 15.73 13.22 -14.43
CA HIS A 172 16.97 12.43 -14.43
C HIS A 172 16.74 11.06 -15.03
N TYR A 173 17.67 10.61 -15.86
CA TYR A 173 17.68 9.27 -16.45
C TYR A 173 18.70 8.38 -15.74
N VAL A 174 18.31 7.18 -15.34
CA VAL A 174 19.19 6.21 -14.69
C VAL A 174 19.15 4.92 -15.50
N CYS A 175 20.31 4.49 -15.97
CA CYS A 175 20.47 3.22 -16.67
C CYS A 175 21.13 2.20 -15.75
N GLU A 176 20.60 0.99 -15.76
CA GLU A 176 21.29 -0.17 -15.21
C GLU A 176 22.08 -0.85 -16.33
N GLU A 177 23.38 -1.01 -16.13
CA GLU A 177 24.29 -1.62 -17.10
C GLU A 177 24.92 -2.88 -16.54
N VAL A 178 25.38 -3.74 -17.43
CA VAL A 178 26.08 -4.97 -17.04
C VAL A 178 27.52 -4.61 -16.70
N ALA A 179 28.04 -5.08 -15.57
CA ALA A 179 29.43 -4.81 -15.22
C ALA A 179 30.39 -5.28 -16.33
N TYR A 180 31.39 -4.46 -16.66
CA TYR A 180 32.33 -4.64 -17.79
C TYR A 180 32.91 -6.06 -17.88
N SER A 181 33.26 -6.67 -16.74
CA SER A 181 33.80 -8.04 -16.66
C SER A 181 32.85 -9.13 -17.18
N PHE A 182 31.56 -8.82 -17.37
CA PHE A 182 30.54 -9.73 -17.86
C PHE A 182 29.95 -9.33 -19.23
N GLU A 183 30.41 -8.23 -19.85
CA GLU A 183 29.91 -7.75 -21.14
C GLU A 183 30.01 -8.79 -22.25
N GLY A 184 31.14 -9.50 -22.37
CA GLY A 184 31.32 -10.53 -23.40
C GLY A 184 30.33 -11.70 -23.26
N THR A 185 30.02 -12.10 -22.01
CA THR A 185 29.00 -13.12 -21.75
C THR A 185 27.59 -12.60 -21.97
N HIS A 186 27.33 -11.31 -21.70
CA HIS A 186 26.05 -10.67 -21.96
C HIS A 186 25.77 -10.51 -23.46
N ARG A 187 26.76 -10.06 -24.25
CA ARG A 187 26.63 -9.90 -25.71
C ARG A 187 26.23 -11.20 -26.39
N ARG A 188 26.93 -12.30 -26.05
CA ARG A 188 26.62 -13.65 -26.56
C ARG A 188 25.21 -14.13 -26.14
N ARG A 189 24.74 -13.77 -24.94
CA ARG A 189 23.39 -14.11 -24.46
C ARG A 189 22.29 -13.28 -25.13
N THR A 190 22.53 -11.99 -25.34
CA THR A 190 21.60 -11.09 -26.04
C THR A 190 21.45 -11.50 -27.49
N GLU A 191 22.53 -11.92 -28.14
CA GLU A 191 22.51 -12.51 -29.48
C GLU A 191 21.70 -13.82 -29.52
N VAL A 192 21.89 -14.72 -28.55
CA VAL A 192 21.09 -15.96 -28.43
C VAL A 192 19.60 -15.67 -28.18
N ARG A 193 19.27 -14.71 -27.30
CA ARG A 193 17.88 -14.30 -27.06
C ARG A 193 17.23 -13.70 -28.31
N ARG A 194 17.94 -12.84 -29.03
CA ARG A 194 17.47 -12.28 -30.31
C ARG A 194 17.26 -13.39 -31.33
N ALA A 195 18.22 -14.30 -31.49
CA ALA A 195 18.10 -15.44 -32.41
C ALA A 195 16.90 -16.35 -32.06
N LEU A 196 16.69 -16.67 -30.78
CA LEU A 196 15.54 -17.44 -30.30
C LEU A 196 14.21 -16.70 -30.50
N GLY A 197 14.16 -15.39 -30.23
CA GLY A 197 12.97 -14.55 -30.45
C GLY A 197 12.61 -14.48 -31.93
N THR A 198 13.58 -14.22 -32.78
CA THR A 198 13.42 -14.21 -34.24
C THR A 198 12.99 -15.59 -34.76
N ALA A 199 13.62 -16.68 -34.31
CA ALA A 199 13.22 -18.04 -34.66
C ALA A 199 11.80 -18.38 -34.19
N SER A 200 11.41 -17.98 -32.97
CA SER A 200 10.06 -18.17 -32.44
C SER A 200 9.02 -17.38 -33.25
N HIS A 201 9.33 -16.16 -33.64
CA HIS A 201 8.48 -15.33 -34.48
C HIS A 201 8.32 -15.93 -35.89
N HIS A 202 9.41 -16.41 -36.49
CA HIS A 202 9.35 -17.12 -37.78
C HIS A 202 8.62 -18.46 -37.69
N LEU A 203 8.77 -19.21 -36.60
CA LEU A 203 7.98 -20.42 -36.33
C LEU A 203 6.48 -20.11 -36.17
N HIS A 204 6.13 -19.01 -35.50
CA HIS A 204 4.74 -18.58 -35.33
C HIS A 204 4.09 -18.10 -36.63
N GLN A 205 4.87 -17.48 -37.52
CA GLN A 205 4.41 -17.15 -38.88
C GLN A 205 4.37 -18.39 -39.79
N GLY A 206 5.36 -19.27 -39.69
CA GLY A 206 5.48 -20.51 -40.48
C GLY A 206 4.48 -21.60 -40.08
N SER A 207 4.00 -21.61 -38.84
CA SER A 207 2.97 -22.54 -38.34
C SER A 207 1.61 -22.33 -39.01
N ARG A 208 1.43 -21.25 -39.79
CA ARG A 208 0.25 -20.99 -40.62
C ARG A 208 0.30 -21.67 -42.01
N THR A 209 1.36 -22.43 -42.30
CA THR A 209 1.50 -23.23 -43.54
C THR A 209 1.18 -24.71 -43.28
N PHE A 210 0.79 -25.48 -44.32
CA PHE A 210 0.42 -26.90 -44.18
C PHE A 210 1.54 -27.77 -43.57
N TRP A 211 2.76 -27.66 -44.09
CA TRP A 211 3.94 -28.38 -43.56
C TRP A 211 4.41 -27.84 -42.20
N GLY A 212 4.33 -26.52 -42.01
CA GLY A 212 4.57 -25.89 -40.71
C GLY A 212 3.60 -26.37 -39.64
N GLY A 213 2.33 -26.62 -39.98
CA GLY A 213 1.31 -27.16 -39.08
C GLY A 213 1.61 -28.58 -38.57
N ILE A 214 2.13 -29.46 -39.44
CA ILE A 214 2.52 -30.83 -39.04
C ILE A 214 3.73 -30.79 -38.09
N LEU A 215 4.76 -30.00 -38.41
CA LEU A 215 5.93 -29.83 -37.55
C LEU A 215 5.56 -29.16 -36.21
N THR A 216 4.66 -28.19 -36.24
CA THR A 216 4.12 -27.53 -35.04
C THR A 216 3.26 -28.49 -34.20
N GLY A 217 2.56 -29.45 -34.82
CA GLY A 217 1.81 -30.48 -34.10
C GLY A 217 2.72 -31.41 -33.28
N VAL A 218 3.83 -31.86 -33.86
CA VAL A 218 4.81 -32.72 -33.17
C VAL A 218 5.58 -31.94 -32.10
N LEU A 219 6.10 -30.75 -32.45
CA LEU A 219 6.78 -29.88 -31.49
C LEU A 219 5.83 -29.38 -30.39
N GLY A 220 4.56 -29.14 -30.72
CA GLY A 220 3.51 -28.75 -29.80
C GLY A 220 3.16 -29.85 -28.81
N ALA A 221 3.13 -31.12 -29.24
CA ALA A 221 2.96 -32.27 -28.36
C ALA A 221 4.12 -32.39 -27.35
N VAL A 222 5.36 -32.16 -27.77
CA VAL A 222 6.52 -32.14 -26.86
C VAL A 222 6.48 -30.91 -25.93
N ALA A 223 6.07 -29.74 -26.45
CA ALA A 223 5.89 -28.52 -25.66
C ALA A 223 4.70 -28.59 -24.67
N SER A 224 3.77 -29.52 -24.87
CA SER A 224 2.64 -29.76 -23.96
C SER A 224 3.07 -30.33 -22.61
N ILE A 225 4.15 -31.12 -22.55
CA ILE A 225 4.66 -31.71 -21.30
C ILE A 225 5.09 -30.62 -20.30
N PRO A 226 5.93 -29.62 -20.67
CA PRO A 226 6.21 -28.48 -19.81
C PRO A 226 4.97 -27.67 -19.42
N LEU A 227 3.99 -27.53 -20.32
CA LEU A 227 2.74 -26.81 -20.03
C LEU A 227 1.90 -27.54 -18.98
N VAL A 228 1.71 -28.86 -19.13
CA VAL A 228 1.01 -29.71 -18.15
C VAL A 228 1.73 -29.67 -16.80
N ALA A 229 3.06 -29.77 -16.80
CA ALA A 229 3.85 -29.66 -15.57
C ALA A 229 3.70 -28.28 -14.90
N ARG A 230 3.69 -27.18 -15.67
CA ARG A 230 3.44 -25.82 -15.16
C ARG A 230 2.05 -25.66 -14.53
N VAL A 231 1.05 -26.40 -15.00
CA VAL A 231 -0.31 -26.38 -14.42
C VAL A 231 -0.40 -27.23 -13.16
N LEU A 232 0.16 -28.45 -13.17
CA LEU A 232 0.04 -29.40 -12.05
C LEU A 232 1.00 -29.11 -10.89
N ALA A 233 2.18 -28.57 -11.17
CA ALA A 233 3.23 -28.32 -10.20
C ALA A 233 3.96 -26.98 -10.46
N PRO A 234 3.25 -25.84 -10.45
CA PRO A 234 3.75 -24.53 -10.91
C PRO A 234 5.05 -24.11 -10.20
N ARG A 235 5.11 -24.28 -8.86
CA ARG A 235 6.32 -24.00 -8.08
C ARG A 235 7.50 -24.86 -8.49
N THR A 236 7.33 -26.18 -8.51
CA THR A 236 8.40 -27.13 -8.83
C THR A 236 8.94 -26.88 -10.23
N THR A 237 8.06 -26.63 -11.20
CA THR A 237 8.47 -26.29 -12.57
C THR A 237 9.22 -24.95 -12.61
N SER A 238 8.78 -23.94 -11.85
CA SER A 238 9.50 -22.67 -11.75
C SER A 238 10.89 -22.84 -11.12
N GLU A 239 11.03 -23.64 -10.06
CA GLU A 239 12.32 -23.97 -9.44
C GLU A 239 13.25 -24.71 -10.42
N MET A 240 12.73 -25.70 -11.15
CA MET A 240 13.49 -26.40 -12.20
C MET A 240 13.93 -25.44 -13.32
N VAL A 241 13.04 -24.56 -13.80
CA VAL A 241 13.39 -23.54 -14.79
C VAL A 241 14.44 -22.58 -14.25
N LYS A 242 14.39 -22.21 -12.97
CA LYS A 242 15.41 -21.35 -12.33
C LYS A 242 16.77 -22.06 -12.24
N LEU A 243 16.79 -23.37 -11.96
CA LEU A 243 18.01 -24.18 -11.92
C LEU A 243 18.64 -24.40 -13.31
N PHE A 244 17.83 -24.81 -14.31
CA PHE A 244 18.30 -25.12 -15.66
C PHE A 244 18.42 -23.90 -16.58
N GLY A 245 17.72 -22.81 -16.27
CA GLY A 245 17.68 -21.56 -17.04
C GLY A 245 18.83 -20.58 -16.78
N GLY A 246 19.86 -20.99 -16.03
CA GLY A 246 21.04 -20.15 -15.74
C GLY A 246 21.74 -19.59 -16.98
N PHE A 247 21.59 -20.25 -18.14
CA PHE A 247 22.11 -19.79 -19.43
C PHE A 247 21.37 -18.59 -20.05
N VAL A 248 20.13 -18.32 -19.63
CA VAL A 248 19.25 -17.27 -20.20
C VAL A 248 18.98 -16.15 -19.19
N ARG A 249 19.54 -16.18 -17.99
CA ARG A 249 19.36 -15.12 -16.96
C ARG A 249 20.13 -13.83 -17.29
N THR A 250 19.59 -12.71 -16.79
CA THR A 250 20.30 -11.42 -16.66
C THR A 250 21.66 -11.66 -15.99
N PRO A 251 22.70 -10.90 -16.37
CA PRO A 251 24.03 -11.09 -15.80
C PRO A 251 24.00 -10.81 -14.28
N PRO A 252 24.78 -11.56 -13.49
CA PRO A 252 24.64 -11.59 -12.04
C PRO A 252 25.09 -10.29 -11.35
N ILE A 253 25.84 -9.44 -12.06
CA ILE A 253 26.36 -8.18 -11.53
C ILE A 253 26.07 -7.08 -12.55
N THR A 254 25.23 -6.15 -12.14
CA THR A 254 24.90 -4.92 -12.85
C THR A 254 25.40 -3.72 -12.06
N GLN A 255 25.45 -2.54 -12.67
CA GLN A 255 25.77 -1.27 -12.02
C GLN A 255 24.76 -0.20 -12.44
N LEU A 256 24.48 0.75 -11.56
CA LEU A 256 23.66 1.90 -11.87
C LEU A 256 24.54 3.07 -12.29
N THR A 257 24.21 3.70 -13.41
CA THR A 257 24.81 4.98 -13.81
C THR A 257 24.05 6.10 -13.12
N LEU A 258 24.53 6.51 -11.94
CA LEU A 258 23.88 7.49 -11.07
C LEU A 258 24.47 8.90 -11.16
N GLU A 259 25.75 9.04 -11.47
CA GLU A 259 26.43 10.33 -11.49
C GLU A 259 26.37 10.95 -12.89
N ARG A 260 25.95 12.22 -12.94
CA ARG A 260 25.90 13.01 -14.17
C ARG A 260 27.28 13.57 -14.49
N VAL A 261 27.72 13.35 -15.72
CA VAL A 261 28.98 13.92 -16.25
C VAL A 261 28.78 15.35 -16.75
N GLU A 262 27.58 15.66 -17.25
CA GLU A 262 27.22 16.99 -17.77
C GLU A 262 26.76 17.97 -16.67
N PRO A 263 26.95 19.29 -16.87
CA PRO A 263 26.64 20.28 -15.83
C PRO A 263 25.14 20.37 -15.51
N ASP A 264 24.27 20.33 -16.51
CA ASP A 264 22.82 20.53 -16.36
C ASP A 264 22.03 19.23 -16.62
N PRO A 265 20.90 19.00 -15.93
CA PRO A 265 19.96 17.96 -16.34
C PRO A 265 19.25 18.39 -17.63
N GLY A 266 18.98 17.44 -18.52
CA GLY A 266 18.25 17.70 -19.76
C GLY A 266 17.09 16.72 -19.98
N PRO A 267 16.14 17.07 -20.88
CA PRO A 267 14.94 16.28 -21.12
C PRO A 267 15.19 15.03 -21.98
N ASP A 268 16.38 14.90 -22.56
CA ASP A 268 16.75 13.82 -23.47
C ASP A 268 17.47 12.68 -22.75
N GLU A 269 17.30 11.45 -23.24
CA GLU A 269 17.88 10.21 -22.68
C GLU A 269 19.41 10.23 -22.49
N GLY A 270 20.12 11.19 -23.09
CA GLY A 270 21.57 11.38 -22.96
C GLY A 270 22.02 12.05 -21.65
N HIS A 271 21.14 12.74 -20.93
CA HIS A 271 21.46 13.42 -19.66
C HIS A 271 21.29 12.46 -18.48
N LEU A 272 22.20 11.49 -18.37
CA LEU A 272 22.16 10.45 -17.35
C LEU A 272 22.57 10.99 -15.97
N GLY A 273 21.83 10.60 -14.94
CA GLY A 273 22.22 10.71 -13.54
C GLY A 273 21.90 12.04 -12.85
N TYR A 274 22.45 12.15 -11.65
CA TYR A 274 22.34 13.25 -10.70
C TYR A 274 23.72 13.87 -10.48
N SER A 275 23.74 15.16 -10.17
CA SER A 275 24.93 15.78 -9.57
C SER A 275 25.11 15.33 -8.12
N ILE A 276 26.33 15.46 -7.60
CA ILE A 276 26.64 15.15 -6.20
C ILE A 276 25.82 16.00 -5.22
N ASN A 277 25.55 17.26 -5.56
CA ASN A 277 24.69 18.14 -4.76
C ASN A 277 23.24 17.66 -4.69
N GLU A 278 22.67 17.22 -5.82
CA GLU A 278 21.32 16.66 -5.87
C GLU A 278 21.24 15.37 -5.05
N MET A 279 22.21 14.45 -5.22
CA MET A 279 22.26 13.21 -4.44
C MET A 279 22.38 13.46 -2.93
N ALA A 280 23.21 14.44 -2.51
CA ALA A 280 23.30 14.83 -1.11
C ALA A 280 21.96 15.40 -0.59
N GLY A 281 21.27 16.22 -1.38
CA GLY A 281 19.93 16.72 -1.03
C GLY A 281 18.89 15.60 -0.90
N ILE A 282 18.93 14.58 -1.74
CA ILE A 282 18.05 13.40 -1.66
C ILE A 282 18.29 12.63 -0.36
N VAL A 283 19.55 12.30 -0.04
CA VAL A 283 19.88 11.55 1.18
C VAL A 283 19.51 12.35 2.43
N GLU A 284 19.87 13.64 2.46
CA GLU A 284 19.50 14.54 3.55
C GLU A 284 17.99 14.59 3.76
N ARG A 285 17.23 14.81 2.68
CA ARG A 285 15.77 14.90 2.74
C ARG A 285 15.17 13.64 3.36
N VAL A 286 15.50 12.46 2.84
CA VAL A 286 14.87 11.21 3.30
C VAL A 286 15.19 10.95 4.77
N LEU A 287 16.44 11.11 5.18
CA LEU A 287 16.87 10.86 6.56
C LEU A 287 16.21 11.83 7.54
N ARG A 288 16.13 13.12 7.20
CA ARG A 288 15.40 14.11 8.02
C ARG A 288 13.90 13.85 8.03
N ASP A 289 13.30 13.52 6.89
CA ASP A 289 11.86 13.27 6.77
C ASP A 289 11.40 12.15 7.72
N ILE A 290 12.15 11.05 7.80
CA ILE A 290 11.81 9.92 8.69
C ILE A 290 12.27 10.12 10.13
N GLY A 291 13.01 11.19 10.44
CA GLY A 291 13.59 11.47 11.75
C GLY A 291 14.88 10.72 12.07
N LEU A 292 15.50 10.03 11.10
CA LEU A 292 16.76 9.31 11.26
C LEU A 292 17.95 10.25 11.08
N THR A 293 18.18 11.12 12.07
CA THR A 293 19.28 12.10 12.09
C THR A 293 20.38 11.77 13.09
N SER A 294 20.13 10.79 13.96
CA SER A 294 21.05 10.28 14.97
C SER A 294 20.77 8.80 15.24
N ASN A 295 21.53 8.16 16.14
CA ASN A 295 21.37 6.75 16.53
C ASN A 295 21.36 5.77 15.34
N PHE A 296 22.20 6.03 14.33
CA PHE A 296 22.34 5.15 13.17
C PHE A 296 22.87 3.77 13.60
N ALA A 297 22.19 2.71 13.15
CA ALA A 297 22.74 1.37 13.23
C ALA A 297 23.97 1.23 12.30
N ARG A 298 24.78 0.19 12.55
CA ARG A 298 25.88 -0.19 11.64
C ARG A 298 25.38 -0.62 10.27
N LEU A 299 24.15 -1.16 10.20
CA LEU A 299 23.50 -1.59 8.98
C LEU A 299 22.13 -0.93 8.86
N VAL A 300 21.90 -0.23 7.74
CA VAL A 300 20.61 0.39 7.41
C VAL A 300 20.14 -0.16 6.07
N ILE A 301 18.94 -0.73 6.01
CA ILE A 301 18.39 -1.38 4.83
C ILE A 301 17.24 -0.54 4.28
N PHE A 302 17.32 -0.15 3.01
CA PHE A 302 16.23 0.53 2.29
C PHE A 302 15.50 -0.47 1.41
N THR A 303 14.25 -0.77 1.74
CA THR A 303 13.42 -1.79 1.09
C THR A 303 12.36 -1.15 0.22
N GLY A 304 12.65 -1.06 -1.07
CA GLY A 304 11.64 -0.85 -2.10
C GLY A 304 10.80 -2.12 -2.28
N HIS A 305 9.61 -2.00 -2.84
CA HIS A 305 8.75 -3.15 -3.08
C HIS A 305 8.20 -3.17 -4.51
N GLY A 306 7.60 -4.28 -4.86
CA GLY A 306 6.79 -4.47 -6.05
C GLY A 306 6.13 -5.83 -6.01
N SER A 307 5.44 -6.20 -7.07
CA SER A 307 4.75 -7.47 -7.18
C SER A 307 5.09 -8.16 -8.47
N SER A 308 5.30 -9.47 -8.41
CA SER A 308 5.50 -10.29 -9.60
C SER A 308 4.62 -11.53 -9.54
N SER A 309 3.74 -11.65 -10.53
CA SER A 309 2.96 -12.87 -10.77
C SER A 309 2.87 -13.19 -12.26
N LEU A 310 2.58 -14.45 -12.59
CA LEU A 310 2.53 -14.90 -13.98
C LEU A 310 1.24 -14.45 -14.69
N ASN A 311 0.10 -14.47 -13.99
CA ASN A 311 -1.19 -14.00 -14.49
C ASN A 311 -1.46 -12.56 -14.04
N ASN A 312 -0.84 -11.60 -14.74
CA ASN A 312 -0.79 -10.21 -14.29
C ASN A 312 -1.22 -9.16 -15.35
N PRO A 313 -2.47 -9.22 -15.85
CA PRO A 313 -3.00 -8.17 -16.74
C PRO A 313 -3.12 -6.79 -16.06
N HIS A 314 -2.97 -6.74 -14.74
CA HIS A 314 -3.09 -5.53 -13.90
C HIS A 314 -1.76 -5.22 -13.18
N GLU A 315 -0.62 -5.49 -13.81
CA GLU A 315 0.71 -5.41 -13.16
C GLU A 315 0.98 -4.08 -12.46
N SER A 316 0.66 -2.97 -13.12
CA SER A 316 0.85 -1.62 -12.57
C SER A 316 0.06 -1.40 -11.28
N ALA A 317 -1.13 -1.98 -11.16
CA ALA A 317 -1.96 -1.85 -9.96
C ALA A 317 -1.34 -2.59 -8.76
N TYR A 318 -0.67 -3.72 -8.98
CA TYR A 318 -0.02 -4.49 -7.91
C TYR A 318 1.33 -3.93 -7.47
N ASN A 319 1.97 -3.11 -8.29
CA ASN A 319 3.27 -2.54 -7.99
C ASN A 319 3.16 -1.29 -7.09
N CYS A 320 4.27 -0.59 -6.86
CA CYS A 320 4.31 0.52 -5.92
C CYS A 320 3.57 1.75 -6.45
N GLY A 321 2.52 2.19 -5.76
CA GLY A 321 1.81 3.44 -6.09
C GLY A 321 2.71 4.69 -6.00
N ALA A 322 3.68 4.70 -5.08
CA ALA A 322 4.68 5.77 -4.97
C ALA A 322 5.74 5.73 -6.08
N CYS A 323 5.76 4.68 -6.92
CA CYS A 323 6.62 4.58 -8.11
C CYS A 323 5.79 4.49 -9.39
N ALA A 324 4.58 5.06 -9.40
CA ALA A 324 3.65 5.05 -10.54
C ALA A 324 3.32 3.64 -11.09
N GLY A 325 3.19 2.65 -10.21
CA GLY A 325 2.97 1.25 -10.60
C GLY A 325 4.24 0.55 -11.12
N GLY A 326 5.40 1.16 -10.88
CA GLY A 326 6.72 0.54 -11.07
C GLY A 326 7.23 -0.18 -9.82
N ARG A 327 8.36 -0.85 -9.98
CA ARG A 327 9.05 -1.57 -8.88
C ARG A 327 10.03 -0.63 -8.19
N GLY A 328 9.96 -0.49 -6.87
CA GLY A 328 10.80 0.44 -6.10
C GLY A 328 12.21 -0.06 -5.78
N GLY A 329 12.58 -1.28 -6.22
CA GLY A 329 13.90 -1.86 -5.98
C GLY A 329 15.07 -1.00 -6.50
N PRO A 330 15.02 -0.53 -7.76
CA PRO A 330 16.02 0.40 -8.29
C PRO A 330 16.17 1.70 -7.49
N ASN A 331 15.06 2.28 -6.99
CA ASN A 331 15.12 3.49 -6.16
C ASN A 331 15.85 3.22 -4.82
N ALA A 332 15.53 2.10 -4.16
CA ALA A 332 16.21 1.68 -2.94
C ALA A 332 17.72 1.44 -3.17
N ARG A 333 18.07 0.79 -4.28
CA ARG A 333 19.46 0.58 -4.70
C ARG A 333 20.19 1.90 -4.93
N ALA A 334 19.58 2.81 -5.68
CA ALA A 334 20.12 4.13 -5.96
C ALA A 334 20.35 4.92 -4.66
N PHE A 335 19.35 4.96 -3.77
CA PHE A 335 19.47 5.62 -2.48
C PHE A 335 20.63 5.08 -1.65
N ALA A 336 20.76 3.75 -1.54
CA ALA A 336 21.84 3.13 -0.77
C ALA A 336 23.23 3.47 -1.35
N GLN A 337 23.38 3.51 -2.68
CA GLN A 337 24.63 3.93 -3.31
C GLN A 337 24.95 5.41 -3.03
N MET A 338 23.96 6.30 -3.11
CA MET A 338 24.12 7.72 -2.77
C MET A 338 24.53 7.89 -1.29
N ALA A 339 23.86 7.21 -0.37
CA ALA A 339 24.14 7.31 1.07
C ALA A 339 25.48 6.69 1.49
N ASN A 340 26.08 5.83 0.66
CA ASN A 340 27.41 5.26 0.87
C ASN A 340 28.55 6.07 0.24
N ASP A 341 28.27 7.09 -0.60
CA ASP A 341 29.32 7.87 -1.25
C ASP A 341 30.04 8.80 -0.25
N PRO A 342 31.38 8.69 -0.10
CA PRO A 342 32.14 9.52 0.85
C PRO A 342 32.08 11.03 0.57
N ARG A 343 31.87 11.45 -0.69
CA ARG A 343 31.71 12.87 -1.06
C ARG A 343 30.39 13.40 -0.50
N ILE A 344 29.32 12.63 -0.66
CA ILE A 344 28.00 12.96 -0.12
C ILE A 344 28.04 13.01 1.40
N ARG A 345 28.63 11.99 2.05
CA ARG A 345 28.74 11.95 3.52
C ARG A 345 29.47 13.15 4.12
N ARG A 346 30.54 13.63 3.48
CA ARG A 346 31.23 14.86 3.90
C ARG A 346 30.30 16.08 3.85
N MET A 347 29.56 16.23 2.75
CA MET A 347 28.60 17.34 2.61
C MET A 347 27.46 17.25 3.63
N LEU A 348 26.98 16.05 3.94
CA LEU A 348 25.94 15.85 4.97
C LEU A 348 26.47 16.22 6.37
N ALA A 349 27.72 15.85 6.67
CA ALA A 349 28.37 16.25 7.92
C ALA A 349 28.48 17.79 8.04
N ASP A 350 28.88 18.47 6.96
CA ASP A 350 28.93 19.95 6.90
C ASP A 350 27.54 20.58 7.09
N ARG A 351 26.46 19.87 6.75
CA ARG A 351 25.05 20.27 6.96
C ARG A 351 24.47 19.79 8.29
N GLY A 352 25.30 19.31 9.22
CA GLY A 352 24.87 18.87 10.55
C GLY A 352 24.14 17.52 10.57
N LEU A 353 24.34 16.68 9.56
CA LEU A 353 23.84 15.30 9.49
C LEU A 353 25.02 14.31 9.33
N PRO A 354 25.88 14.15 10.36
CA PRO A 354 27.00 13.22 10.29
C PRO A 354 26.50 11.77 10.32
N ILE A 355 26.75 11.03 9.24
CA ILE A 355 26.52 9.58 9.20
C ILE A 355 27.81 8.89 9.69
N PRO A 356 27.76 8.00 10.69
CA PRO A 356 28.94 7.28 11.16
C PRO A 356 29.63 6.51 10.04
N GLU A 357 30.96 6.50 10.03
CA GLU A 357 31.75 5.71 9.06
C GLU A 357 31.43 4.21 9.15
N THR A 358 31.03 3.74 10.34
CA THR A 358 30.61 2.37 10.58
C THR A 358 29.22 2.05 10.05
N THR A 359 28.43 3.02 9.58
CA THR A 359 27.09 2.78 9.02
C THR A 359 27.20 2.48 7.54
N VAL A 360 26.60 1.38 7.10
CA VAL A 360 26.53 0.97 5.69
C VAL A 360 25.06 0.82 5.30
N PHE A 361 24.70 1.40 4.15
CA PHE A 361 23.37 1.29 3.58
C PHE A 361 23.30 0.15 2.56
N VAL A 362 22.21 -0.63 2.59
CA VAL A 362 21.95 -1.69 1.61
C VAL A 362 20.57 -1.48 0.99
N GLY A 363 20.51 -1.45 -0.34
CA GLY A 363 19.25 -1.41 -1.07
C GLY A 363 18.65 -2.81 -1.22
N THR A 364 17.34 -2.93 -1.05
CA THR A 364 16.59 -4.18 -1.17
C THR A 364 15.31 -4.00 -1.97
N TYR A 365 14.85 -5.10 -2.55
CA TYR A 365 13.55 -5.24 -3.20
C TYR A 365 12.75 -6.37 -2.56
N HIS A 366 11.59 -6.06 -2.00
CA HIS A 366 10.62 -7.02 -1.50
C HIS A 366 9.51 -7.26 -2.54
N ASN A 367 9.34 -8.51 -2.96
CA ASN A 367 8.23 -8.92 -3.81
C ASN A 367 7.02 -9.27 -2.93
N THR A 368 6.02 -8.39 -2.89
CA THR A 368 4.83 -8.56 -2.03
C THR A 368 3.97 -9.77 -2.40
N CYS A 369 4.14 -10.35 -3.60
CA CYS A 369 3.35 -11.51 -4.01
C CYS A 369 3.89 -12.81 -3.43
N ASP A 370 5.20 -13.05 -3.51
CA ASP A 370 5.85 -14.30 -3.07
C ASP A 370 6.74 -14.15 -1.82
N ASP A 371 6.79 -12.93 -1.25
CA ASP A 371 7.61 -12.53 -0.11
C ASP A 371 9.13 -12.73 -0.33
N SER A 372 9.61 -12.85 -1.57
CA SER A 372 11.05 -12.90 -1.83
C SER A 372 11.70 -11.53 -1.61
N VAL A 373 12.91 -11.53 -1.06
CA VAL A 373 13.72 -10.32 -0.84
C VAL A 373 15.01 -10.44 -1.64
N MET A 374 15.25 -9.47 -2.51
CA MET A 374 16.48 -9.32 -3.27
C MET A 374 17.33 -8.21 -2.63
N TYR A 375 18.63 -8.46 -2.52
CA TYR A 375 19.60 -7.54 -1.95
C TYR A 375 20.57 -7.09 -3.05
N PHE A 376 20.85 -5.80 -3.12
CA PHE A 376 21.70 -5.23 -4.17
C PHE A 376 23.12 -4.95 -3.66
N ASP A 377 24.09 -5.01 -4.57
CA ASP A 377 25.47 -4.57 -4.38
C ASP A 377 26.19 -5.21 -3.17
N LEU A 378 25.87 -6.48 -2.86
CA LEU A 378 26.50 -7.22 -1.74
C LEU A 378 28.00 -7.44 -1.93
N ASP A 379 28.51 -7.34 -3.17
CA ASP A 379 29.94 -7.33 -3.48
C ASP A 379 30.66 -6.10 -2.91
N ARG A 380 29.92 -5.02 -2.62
CA ARG A 380 30.44 -3.79 -1.98
C ARG A 380 30.27 -3.78 -0.46
N LEU A 381 29.62 -4.79 0.12
CA LEU A 381 29.42 -4.87 1.57
C LEU A 381 30.77 -5.14 2.27
N PRO A 382 31.22 -4.28 3.20
CA PRO A 382 32.47 -4.51 3.91
C PRO A 382 32.46 -5.81 4.69
N THR A 383 33.60 -6.49 4.77
CA THR A 383 33.74 -7.76 5.51
C THR A 383 33.33 -7.62 6.97
N SER A 384 33.55 -6.44 7.59
CA SER A 384 33.15 -6.11 8.96
C SER A 384 31.65 -6.11 9.21
N HIS A 385 30.83 -6.06 8.15
CA HIS A 385 29.37 -5.98 8.22
C HIS A 385 28.67 -7.27 7.82
N ARG A 386 29.42 -8.30 7.38
CA ARG A 386 28.84 -9.57 6.94
C ARG A 386 28.02 -10.24 8.04
N HIS A 387 28.51 -10.23 9.28
CA HIS A 387 27.77 -10.78 10.42
C HIS A 387 26.47 -10.01 10.70
N ASP A 388 26.53 -8.67 10.69
CA ASP A 388 25.35 -7.82 10.88
C ASP A 388 24.30 -8.08 9.79
N PHE A 389 24.75 -8.23 8.54
CA PHE A 389 23.90 -8.56 7.40
C PHE A 389 23.31 -9.97 7.48
N ASP A 390 24.10 -11.00 7.77
CA ASP A 390 23.62 -12.39 7.86
C ASP A 390 22.58 -12.55 8.97
N ARG A 391 22.77 -11.82 10.07
CA ARG A 391 21.80 -11.73 11.16
C ARG A 391 20.51 -11.05 10.68
N ALA A 392 20.60 -9.85 10.09
CA ALA A 392 19.43 -9.13 9.58
C ALA A 392 18.66 -9.95 8.54
N LYS A 393 19.39 -10.58 7.61
CA LYS A 393 18.84 -11.49 6.60
C LYS A 393 18.10 -12.67 7.23
N THR A 394 18.65 -13.28 8.28
CA THR A 394 17.99 -14.38 9.01
C THR A 394 16.68 -13.92 9.65
N CYS A 395 16.66 -12.73 10.25
CA CYS A 395 15.45 -12.14 10.82
C CYS A 395 14.41 -11.83 9.72
N ILE A 396 14.84 -11.27 8.58
CA ILE A 396 14.01 -11.00 7.41
C ILE A 396 13.43 -12.30 6.83
N ASP A 397 14.23 -13.36 6.71
CA ASP A 397 13.79 -14.67 6.19
C ASP A 397 12.73 -15.33 7.10
N GLN A 398 12.74 -15.03 8.39
CA GLN A 398 11.67 -15.42 9.31
C GLN A 398 10.45 -14.49 9.21
N ALA A 399 10.67 -13.18 9.12
CA ALA A 399 9.60 -12.18 9.01
C ALA A 399 8.75 -12.42 7.77
N ARG A 400 9.39 -12.72 6.63
CA ARG A 400 8.70 -13.02 5.36
C ARG A 400 7.80 -14.27 5.47
N GLN A 401 8.20 -15.28 6.23
CA GLN A 401 7.37 -16.48 6.47
C GLN A 401 6.12 -16.15 7.29
N ARG A 402 6.28 -15.32 8.34
CA ARG A 402 5.15 -14.86 9.16
C ARG A 402 4.24 -13.90 8.39
N ASN A 403 4.81 -13.06 7.52
CA ASN A 403 4.08 -12.18 6.59
C ASN A 403 3.22 -13.00 5.62
N ALA A 404 3.81 -14.01 4.97
CA ALA A 404 3.10 -14.94 4.10
C ALA A 404 1.95 -15.66 4.83
N HIS A 405 2.18 -16.07 6.08
CA HIS A 405 1.19 -16.75 6.91
C HIS A 405 0.00 -15.87 7.26
N GLU A 406 0.24 -14.61 7.66
CA GLU A 406 -0.83 -13.65 7.89
C GLU A 406 -1.60 -13.35 6.61
N ARG A 407 -0.93 -13.18 5.46
CA ARG A 407 -1.58 -13.02 4.16
C ARG A 407 -2.41 -14.24 3.76
N CYS A 408 -1.89 -15.44 3.99
CA CYS A 408 -2.55 -16.70 3.64
C CYS A 408 -3.93 -16.87 4.30
N ARG A 409 -4.14 -16.30 5.49
CA ARG A 409 -5.44 -16.42 6.17
C ARG A 409 -6.61 -15.85 5.34
N ARG A 410 -6.32 -14.88 4.47
CA ARG A 410 -7.31 -14.22 3.59
C ARG A 410 -7.63 -15.02 2.33
N PHE A 411 -6.76 -15.93 1.88
CA PHE A 411 -7.05 -16.76 0.71
C PHE A 411 -7.99 -17.90 1.08
N GLU A 412 -9.15 -17.97 0.43
CA GLU A 412 -10.09 -19.08 0.67
C GLU A 412 -9.46 -20.45 0.36
N SER A 413 -8.61 -20.52 -0.66
CA SER A 413 -7.89 -21.74 -1.04
C SER A 413 -6.78 -22.16 -0.06
N ALA A 414 -6.42 -21.32 0.91
CA ALA A 414 -5.41 -21.64 1.92
C ALA A 414 -6.08 -22.16 3.19
N LYS A 415 -5.51 -23.22 3.78
CA LYS A 415 -5.97 -23.76 5.07
C LYS A 415 -5.51 -22.83 6.20
N LEU A 416 -6.38 -22.56 7.17
CA LEU A 416 -6.04 -21.76 8.35
C LEU A 416 -5.05 -22.45 9.31
N SER A 417 -4.79 -23.74 9.10
CA SER A 417 -3.86 -24.55 9.89
C SER A 417 -2.43 -24.57 9.36
N LEU A 418 -2.14 -23.90 8.23
CA LEU A 418 -0.79 -23.85 7.66
C LEU A 418 0.22 -23.34 8.69
N THR A 419 1.45 -23.83 8.61
CA THR A 419 2.59 -23.25 9.34
C THR A 419 3.21 -22.10 8.53
N PRO A 420 4.01 -21.20 9.15
CA PRO A 420 4.67 -20.13 8.40
C PRO A 420 5.51 -20.59 7.19
N PRO A 421 6.34 -21.66 7.29
CA PRO A 421 7.03 -22.20 6.12
C PRO A 421 6.09 -22.73 5.03
N GLN A 422 4.98 -23.38 5.41
CA GLN A 422 4.00 -23.88 4.45
C GLN A 422 3.23 -22.75 3.77
N ALA A 423 2.94 -21.68 4.49
CA ALA A 423 2.29 -20.49 3.96
C ALA A 423 3.20 -19.74 2.97
N LEU A 424 4.49 -19.58 3.29
CA LEU A 424 5.47 -19.07 2.33
C LEU A 424 5.49 -19.93 1.06
N LYS A 425 5.50 -21.25 1.23
CA LYS A 425 5.44 -22.17 0.08
C LYS A 425 4.16 -22.03 -0.74
N HIS A 426 3.05 -21.73 -0.09
CA HIS A 426 1.77 -21.49 -0.75
C HIS A 426 1.83 -20.24 -1.62
N VAL A 427 2.27 -19.10 -1.10
CA VAL A 427 2.34 -17.84 -1.86
C VAL A 427 3.37 -17.88 -3.00
N GLU A 428 4.52 -18.53 -2.79
CA GLU A 428 5.52 -18.78 -3.84
C GLU A 428 4.96 -19.62 -4.99
N GLY A 429 4.08 -20.59 -4.70
CA GLY A 429 3.41 -21.38 -5.73
C GLY A 429 2.32 -20.59 -6.46
N ARG A 430 1.55 -19.78 -5.73
CA ARG A 430 0.49 -18.92 -6.30
C ARG A 430 1.04 -17.89 -7.28
N SER A 431 2.20 -17.29 -6.99
CA SER A 431 2.76 -16.22 -7.83
C SER A 431 3.13 -16.71 -9.24
N VAL A 432 3.47 -17.99 -9.37
CA VAL A 432 3.90 -18.59 -10.64
C VAL A 432 2.84 -19.49 -11.29
N ASP A 433 1.63 -19.55 -10.72
CA ASP A 433 0.49 -20.29 -11.26
C ASP A 433 -0.27 -19.43 -12.28
N LEU A 434 -0.31 -19.89 -13.53
CA LEU A 434 -0.97 -19.18 -14.64
C LEU A 434 -2.49 -19.11 -14.46
N SER A 435 -3.09 -20.07 -13.76
CA SER A 435 -4.53 -20.11 -13.48
C SER A 435 -4.93 -19.20 -12.32
N GLN A 436 -3.95 -18.64 -11.59
CA GLN A 436 -4.22 -17.91 -10.37
C GLN A 436 -4.76 -16.50 -10.65
N ALA A 437 -6.09 -16.35 -10.53
CA ALA A 437 -6.73 -15.04 -10.65
C ALA A 437 -6.39 -14.09 -9.48
N ARG A 438 -6.06 -14.65 -8.30
CA ARG A 438 -5.77 -13.92 -7.05
C ARG A 438 -4.32 -14.20 -6.59
N PRO A 439 -3.30 -13.78 -7.34
CA PRO A 439 -1.91 -14.09 -6.99
C PRO A 439 -1.57 -13.51 -5.61
N GLU A 440 -2.00 -12.27 -5.39
CA GLU A 440 -2.14 -11.63 -4.08
C GLU A 440 -3.41 -10.77 -4.06
N TYR A 441 -3.71 -10.13 -2.93
CA TYR A 441 -4.86 -9.23 -2.78
C TYR A 441 -4.50 -7.73 -2.86
N ASN A 442 -3.24 -7.40 -3.19
CA ASN A 442 -2.77 -6.02 -3.34
C ASN A 442 -3.15 -5.15 -2.12
N HIS A 443 -3.69 -3.95 -2.31
CA HIS A 443 -4.16 -3.02 -1.28
C HIS A 443 -5.59 -3.32 -0.76
N ALA A 444 -6.14 -4.51 -1.02
CA ALA A 444 -7.46 -4.84 -0.47
C ALA A 444 -7.42 -4.74 1.06
N THR A 445 -8.54 -4.32 1.66
CA THR A 445 -8.69 -4.01 3.10
C THR A 445 -8.01 -2.75 3.64
N ASN A 446 -7.26 -1.98 2.83
CA ASN A 446 -6.67 -0.71 3.27
C ASN A 446 -7.71 0.21 3.95
N ALA A 447 -7.33 0.86 5.04
CA ALA A 447 -8.27 1.62 5.87
C ALA A 447 -7.67 2.79 6.66
N VAL A 448 -6.35 2.83 6.87
CA VAL A 448 -5.71 3.92 7.61
C VAL A 448 -4.37 4.29 6.97
N THR A 449 -4.02 5.57 7.04
CA THR A 449 -2.67 6.09 6.79
C THR A 449 -2.17 6.75 8.07
N ILE A 450 -1.04 6.27 8.58
CA ILE A 450 -0.41 6.79 9.79
C ILE A 450 0.84 7.57 9.38
N VAL A 451 0.95 8.81 9.84
CA VAL A 451 2.15 9.64 9.68
C VAL A 451 2.64 10.03 11.06
N GLY A 452 3.82 9.56 11.47
CA GLY A 452 4.36 9.83 12.80
C GLY A 452 5.48 8.89 13.22
N ARG A 453 5.92 8.99 14.46
CA ARG A 453 7.05 8.21 14.98
C ARG A 453 6.67 6.74 15.08
N ARG A 454 7.49 5.85 14.51
CA ARG A 454 7.19 4.41 14.45
C ARG A 454 6.93 3.82 15.84
N TRP A 455 7.72 4.21 16.84
CA TRP A 455 7.66 3.63 18.18
C TRP A 455 6.30 3.82 18.86
N ARG A 456 5.53 4.86 18.52
CA ARG A 456 4.17 5.07 19.09
C ARG A 456 3.15 4.03 18.65
N PHE A 457 3.40 3.38 17.52
CA PHE A 457 2.54 2.37 16.91
C PHE A 457 3.19 0.98 16.91
N ARG A 458 4.38 0.84 17.51
CA ARG A 458 5.12 -0.42 17.53
C ARG A 458 4.40 -1.43 18.43
N GLY A 459 4.11 -2.59 17.87
CA GLY A 459 3.32 -3.63 18.56
C GLY A 459 1.81 -3.38 18.53
N LEU A 460 1.30 -2.39 17.80
CA LEU A 460 -0.13 -2.31 17.49
C LEU A 460 -0.45 -3.22 16.30
N PHE A 461 -1.37 -4.16 16.48
CA PHE A 461 -1.87 -4.99 15.39
C PHE A 461 -2.86 -4.19 14.53
N LEU A 462 -2.51 -3.95 13.26
CA LEU A 462 -3.27 -3.14 12.29
C LEU A 462 -3.81 -3.96 11.11
N ASP A 463 -3.68 -5.28 11.18
CA ASP A 463 -4.27 -6.24 10.25
C ASP A 463 -3.91 -6.05 8.77
N ARG A 464 -2.73 -5.49 8.45
CA ARG A 464 -2.29 -5.14 7.09
C ARG A 464 -3.14 -4.08 6.42
N ARG A 465 -3.76 -3.19 7.20
CA ARG A 465 -4.68 -2.15 6.70
C ARG A 465 -4.10 -0.73 6.75
N ALA A 466 -2.84 -0.60 7.17
CA ALA A 466 -2.22 0.68 7.47
C ALA A 466 -1.04 1.01 6.55
N PHE A 467 -1.19 2.08 5.77
CA PHE A 467 -0.03 2.78 5.21
C PHE A 467 0.72 3.48 6.34
N LEU A 468 2.05 3.52 6.28
CA LEU A 468 2.88 4.12 7.34
C LEU A 468 3.99 4.99 6.77
N ALA A 469 3.98 6.28 7.10
CA ALA A 469 5.10 7.19 6.89
C ALA A 469 5.71 7.59 8.24
N SER A 470 7.01 7.39 8.39
CA SER A 470 7.75 7.85 9.55
C SER A 470 7.93 9.36 9.48
N TYR A 471 7.72 10.02 10.60
CA TYR A 471 7.87 11.47 10.77
C TYR A 471 8.13 11.76 12.24
N ASP A 472 9.11 12.61 12.56
CA ASP A 472 9.37 13.07 13.92
C ASP A 472 9.02 14.57 14.07
N PRO A 473 7.91 14.91 14.74
CA PRO A 473 7.51 16.31 14.93
C PRO A 473 8.48 17.13 15.77
N VAL A 474 9.35 16.50 16.57
CA VAL A 474 10.34 17.22 17.39
C VAL A 474 11.47 17.79 16.53
N GLN A 475 11.71 17.19 15.35
CA GLN A 475 12.76 17.61 14.42
C GLN A 475 12.24 18.54 13.32
N ASP A 476 10.93 18.82 13.29
CA ASP A 476 10.35 19.74 12.32
C ASP A 476 10.45 21.20 12.78
N ASP A 477 10.34 22.11 11.83
CA ASP A 477 10.33 23.54 12.12
C ASP A 477 8.95 24.03 12.58
N ALA A 478 8.87 25.30 12.98
CA ALA A 478 7.62 25.93 13.44
C ALA A 478 6.52 25.95 12.35
N ASN A 479 6.89 25.85 11.08
CA ASN A 479 5.97 25.82 9.95
C ASN A 479 5.54 24.38 9.58
N SER A 480 6.15 23.36 10.20
CA SER A 480 5.93 21.96 9.88
C SER A 480 6.29 21.60 8.44
N THR A 481 7.40 22.17 7.94
CA THR A 481 7.86 21.99 6.55
C THR A 481 8.17 20.54 6.21
N ILE A 482 8.67 19.74 7.14
CA ILE A 482 8.92 18.31 6.93
C ILE A 482 7.58 17.59 6.78
N LEU A 483 6.64 17.83 7.68
CA LEU A 483 5.31 17.23 7.62
C LEU A 483 4.60 17.56 6.32
N GLU A 484 4.57 18.83 5.92
CA GLU A 484 3.95 19.28 4.68
C GLU A 484 4.54 18.52 3.47
N ARG A 485 5.88 18.43 3.41
CA ARG A 485 6.60 17.72 2.35
C ARG A 485 6.31 16.22 2.31
N ILE A 486 6.02 15.59 3.45
CA ILE A 486 5.60 14.18 3.52
C ILE A 486 4.15 14.03 3.06
N LEU A 487 3.25 14.92 3.50
CA LEU A 487 1.82 14.85 3.22
C LEU A 487 1.46 15.16 1.77
N GLN A 488 2.17 16.08 1.11
CA GLN A 488 1.93 16.45 -0.29
C GLN A 488 1.88 15.24 -1.25
N PRO A 489 2.85 14.30 -1.22
CA PRO A 489 2.74 13.06 -1.99
C PRO A 489 1.92 11.97 -1.28
N ALA A 490 2.01 11.83 0.05
CA ALA A 490 1.38 10.71 0.75
C ALA A 490 -0.15 10.78 0.75
N VAL A 491 -0.73 11.97 0.98
CA VAL A 491 -2.19 12.12 1.06
C VAL A 491 -2.87 11.79 -0.28
N PRO A 492 -2.49 12.39 -1.43
CA PRO A 492 -3.14 12.06 -2.69
C PRO A 492 -2.93 10.61 -3.13
N VAL A 493 -1.76 10.02 -2.89
CA VAL A 493 -1.48 8.63 -3.27
C VAL A 493 -2.30 7.65 -2.42
N CYS A 494 -2.23 7.75 -1.09
CA CYS A 494 -2.96 6.84 -0.21
C CYS A 494 -4.48 7.02 -0.32
N ALA A 495 -4.96 8.27 -0.41
CA ALA A 495 -6.38 8.55 -0.62
C ALA A 495 -6.85 8.06 -2.01
N GLY A 496 -6.02 8.22 -3.04
CA GLY A 496 -6.29 7.73 -4.40
C GLY A 496 -6.47 6.21 -4.43
N ILE A 497 -5.52 5.47 -3.84
CA ILE A 497 -5.61 4.00 -3.71
C ILE A 497 -6.87 3.62 -2.91
N SER A 498 -7.10 4.24 -1.76
CA SER A 498 -8.28 3.93 -0.93
C SER A 498 -9.60 4.16 -1.67
N LEU A 499 -9.73 5.29 -2.38
CA LEU A 499 -10.93 5.62 -3.14
C LEU A 499 -11.12 4.73 -4.38
N GLU A 500 -10.03 4.33 -5.05
CA GLU A 500 -10.08 3.39 -6.16
C GLU A 500 -10.70 2.05 -5.73
N TYR A 501 -10.26 1.53 -4.58
CA TYR A 501 -10.83 0.33 -3.97
C TYR A 501 -12.27 0.53 -3.49
N TYR A 502 -12.56 1.66 -2.84
CA TYR A 502 -13.90 2.00 -2.39
C TYR A 502 -14.90 2.02 -3.56
N PHE A 503 -14.60 2.76 -4.63
CA PHE A 503 -15.51 2.90 -5.76
C PHE A 503 -15.64 1.61 -6.56
N SER A 504 -14.54 0.90 -6.77
CA SER A 504 -14.56 -0.42 -7.43
C SER A 504 -15.41 -1.42 -6.63
N CYS A 505 -15.38 -1.36 -5.29
CA CYS A 505 -16.20 -2.21 -4.43
C CYS A 505 -17.69 -1.84 -4.46
N VAL A 506 -18.01 -0.54 -4.46
CA VAL A 506 -19.40 -0.04 -4.52
C VAL A 506 -20.06 -0.32 -5.86
N ASP A 507 -19.32 -0.25 -6.97
CA ASP A 507 -19.81 -0.53 -8.32
C ASP A 507 -18.74 -1.28 -9.15
N PRO A 508 -18.69 -2.62 -9.03
CA PRO A 508 -17.67 -3.43 -9.70
C PRO A 508 -17.68 -3.38 -11.23
N GLU A 509 -18.79 -2.97 -11.84
CA GLU A 509 -18.92 -2.90 -13.31
C GLU A 509 -18.63 -1.49 -13.83
N GLY A 510 -19.15 -0.44 -13.16
CA GLY A 510 -19.01 0.94 -13.61
C GLY A 510 -17.71 1.62 -13.17
N TRP A 511 -17.30 1.40 -11.92
CA TRP A 511 -16.05 1.95 -11.37
C TRP A 511 -14.93 0.91 -11.26
N GLY A 512 -15.27 -0.37 -11.27
CA GLY A 512 -14.32 -1.47 -11.45
C GLY A 512 -14.12 -1.87 -12.92
N CYS A 513 -13.61 -3.07 -13.15
CA CYS A 513 -13.56 -3.68 -14.48
C CYS A 513 -14.30 -5.03 -14.58
N GLY A 514 -15.07 -5.42 -13.56
CA GLY A 514 -15.76 -6.70 -13.51
C GLY A 514 -14.83 -7.87 -13.17
N SER A 515 -15.17 -9.07 -13.62
CA SER A 515 -14.38 -10.28 -13.35
C SER A 515 -13.09 -10.30 -14.18
N LYS A 516 -11.95 -10.63 -13.55
CA LYS A 516 -10.64 -10.75 -14.20
C LYS A 516 -10.57 -11.84 -15.27
N LEU A 517 -11.42 -12.88 -15.15
CA LEU A 517 -11.31 -14.10 -15.95
C LEU A 517 -11.37 -13.88 -17.47
N PRO A 518 -12.30 -13.08 -18.02
CA PRO A 518 -12.38 -12.81 -19.45
C PRO A 518 -11.52 -11.62 -19.93
N HIS A 519 -10.62 -11.08 -19.11
CA HIS A 519 -9.88 -9.88 -19.50
C HIS A 519 -8.86 -10.11 -20.60
N ASN A 520 -8.90 -9.26 -21.61
CA ASN A 520 -7.85 -9.08 -22.61
C ASN A 520 -7.21 -7.71 -22.39
N VAL A 521 -5.87 -7.68 -22.33
CA VAL A 521 -5.12 -6.42 -22.21
C VAL A 521 -5.15 -5.70 -23.56
N THR A 522 -5.64 -4.45 -23.56
CA THR A 522 -5.81 -3.66 -24.78
C THR A 522 -4.90 -2.44 -24.73
N SER A 523 -3.91 -2.40 -25.63
CA SER A 523 -2.96 -1.29 -25.82
C SER A 523 -2.20 -0.85 -24.57
N LEU A 524 -2.12 -1.69 -23.52
CA LEU A 524 -1.57 -1.34 -22.21
C LEU A 524 -2.26 -0.13 -21.53
N LEU A 525 -3.48 0.23 -21.98
CA LEU A 525 -4.27 1.34 -21.44
C LEU A 525 -5.35 0.86 -20.47
N GLY A 526 -5.75 -0.40 -20.58
CA GLY A 526 -6.79 -1.01 -19.77
C GLY A 526 -7.14 -2.40 -20.27
N VAL A 527 -8.28 -2.91 -19.82
CA VAL A 527 -8.76 -4.24 -20.18
C VAL A 527 -10.11 -4.18 -20.89
N MET A 528 -10.33 -5.12 -21.80
CA MET A 528 -11.66 -5.45 -22.32
C MET A 528 -12.11 -6.79 -21.73
N SER A 529 -13.38 -6.90 -21.36
CA SER A 529 -14.02 -8.15 -21.02
C SER A 529 -14.47 -8.89 -22.29
N GLY A 530 -13.97 -10.11 -22.49
CA GLY A 530 -14.33 -10.95 -23.63
C GLY A 530 -13.74 -10.45 -24.95
N ALA A 531 -14.36 -10.86 -26.06
CA ALA A 531 -13.91 -10.51 -27.42
C ALA A 531 -14.26 -9.07 -27.82
N ALA A 532 -15.29 -8.47 -27.23
CA ALA A 532 -15.73 -7.11 -27.48
C ALA A 532 -16.43 -6.53 -26.24
N SER A 533 -15.94 -5.38 -25.77
CA SER A 533 -16.55 -4.56 -24.72
C SER A 533 -15.88 -3.19 -24.67
N ASP A 534 -16.41 -2.26 -23.88
CA ASP A 534 -15.74 -0.99 -23.62
C ASP A 534 -14.40 -1.21 -22.89
N LEU A 535 -13.46 -0.27 -23.06
CA LEU A 535 -12.21 -0.25 -22.30
C LEU A 535 -12.50 0.06 -20.83
N ARG A 536 -12.02 -0.79 -19.92
CA ARG A 536 -12.25 -0.67 -18.48
C ARG A 536 -10.93 -0.42 -17.74
N PRO A 537 -10.77 0.71 -17.02
CA PRO A 537 -9.53 1.04 -16.31
C PRO A 537 -9.54 0.73 -14.80
N GLY A 538 -10.68 0.32 -14.23
CA GLY A 538 -10.83 0.10 -12.78
C GLY A 538 -10.25 -1.23 -12.29
N LEU A 539 -10.47 -1.55 -11.00
CA LEU A 539 -10.00 -2.79 -10.38
C LEU A 539 -10.94 -3.97 -10.65
N SER A 540 -10.37 -5.17 -10.79
CA SER A 540 -11.16 -6.40 -10.99
C SER A 540 -11.78 -6.89 -9.69
N GLN A 541 -12.91 -7.61 -9.79
CA GLN A 541 -13.60 -8.21 -8.63
C GLN A 541 -12.66 -9.02 -7.73
N GLN A 542 -11.70 -9.76 -8.29
CA GLN A 542 -10.73 -10.56 -7.54
C GLN A 542 -9.76 -9.73 -6.70
N MET A 543 -9.62 -8.43 -6.98
CA MET A 543 -8.79 -7.51 -6.19
C MET A 543 -9.59 -6.85 -5.05
N ILE A 544 -10.92 -6.84 -5.12
CA ILE A 544 -11.78 -6.07 -4.21
C ILE A 544 -12.74 -6.94 -3.38
N GLU A 545 -12.86 -8.24 -3.67
CA GLU A 545 -13.85 -9.14 -3.05
C GLU A 545 -13.75 -9.20 -1.52
N ILE A 546 -12.57 -8.91 -0.96
CA ILE A 546 -12.33 -8.90 0.49
C ILE A 546 -12.27 -7.49 1.10
N HIS A 547 -12.43 -6.44 0.28
CA HIS A 547 -12.32 -5.05 0.70
C HIS A 547 -13.64 -4.58 1.31
N GLU A 548 -13.57 -3.90 2.46
CA GLU A 548 -14.71 -3.19 3.04
C GLU A 548 -14.76 -1.80 2.42
N PRO A 549 -15.87 -1.36 1.80
CA PRO A 549 -15.95 -0.05 1.14
C PRO A 549 -16.06 1.05 2.21
N ILE A 550 -14.96 1.38 2.88
CA ILE A 550 -14.88 2.43 3.89
C ILE A 550 -13.90 3.51 3.44
N ARG A 551 -14.19 4.77 3.79
CA ARG A 551 -13.25 5.87 3.59
C ARG A 551 -12.10 5.80 4.60
N GLN A 552 -10.88 5.92 4.09
CA GLN A 552 -9.66 5.85 4.91
C GLN A 552 -9.56 6.97 5.96
N VAL A 553 -8.95 6.65 7.09
CA VAL A 553 -8.55 7.60 8.14
C VAL A 553 -7.08 7.99 7.95
N PHE A 554 -6.79 9.28 7.91
CA PHE A 554 -5.45 9.83 8.08
C PHE A 554 -5.26 10.18 9.55
N LEU A 555 -4.33 9.50 10.21
CA LEU A 555 -3.91 9.76 11.57
C LEU A 555 -2.50 10.35 11.54
N ILE A 556 -2.39 11.63 11.85
CA ILE A 556 -1.15 12.39 11.70
C ILE A 556 -0.66 12.83 13.06
N GLU A 557 0.55 12.45 13.44
CA GLU A 557 1.19 12.93 14.65
C GLU A 557 1.62 14.40 14.47
N SER A 558 0.77 15.32 14.90
CA SER A 558 0.96 16.76 14.76
C SER A 558 -0.09 17.53 15.57
N THR A 559 -0.04 18.86 15.52
CA THR A 559 -1.05 19.72 16.14
C THR A 559 -2.19 20.06 15.17
N PRO A 560 -3.41 20.34 15.67
CA PRO A 560 -4.50 20.88 14.85
C PRO A 560 -4.11 22.12 14.05
N ASP A 561 -3.37 23.05 14.65
CA ASP A 561 -2.99 24.31 14.01
C ASP A 561 -2.01 24.09 12.85
N ALA A 562 -1.03 23.21 13.01
CA ALA A 562 -0.13 22.84 11.92
C ALA A 562 -0.89 22.20 10.76
N MET A 563 -1.82 21.28 11.05
CA MET A 563 -2.60 20.63 10.01
C MET A 563 -3.56 21.60 9.29
N LEU A 564 -4.16 22.55 10.01
CA LEU A 564 -4.99 23.60 9.40
C LEU A 564 -4.17 24.48 8.44
N ARG A 565 -2.97 24.93 8.83
CA ARG A 565 -2.06 25.68 7.95
C ARG A 565 -1.71 24.89 6.70
N ILE A 566 -1.30 23.63 6.86
CA ILE A 566 -0.99 22.75 5.72
C ILE A 566 -2.19 22.61 4.78
N MET A 567 -3.42 22.50 5.31
CA MET A 567 -4.63 22.48 4.48
C MET A 567 -4.90 23.82 3.79
N GLU A 568 -4.57 24.95 4.39
CA GLU A 568 -4.69 26.26 3.75
C GLU A 568 -3.72 26.39 2.57
N ASP A 569 -2.49 25.92 2.75
CA ASP A 569 -1.43 25.98 1.73
C ASP A 569 -1.60 24.93 0.63
N ASN A 570 -2.31 23.82 0.90
CA ASN A 570 -2.47 22.70 -0.03
C ASN A 570 -3.95 22.44 -0.35
N GLU A 571 -4.44 23.04 -1.42
CA GLU A 571 -5.87 22.99 -1.79
C GLU A 571 -6.39 21.56 -2.03
N ASP A 572 -5.57 20.67 -2.60
CA ASP A 572 -5.97 19.29 -2.87
C ASP A 572 -6.13 18.46 -1.60
N ILE A 573 -5.23 18.61 -0.63
CA ILE A 573 -5.36 18.02 0.71
C ILE A 573 -6.63 18.55 1.37
N ARG A 574 -6.83 19.88 1.33
CA ARG A 574 -8.03 20.52 1.89
C ARG A 574 -9.31 19.96 1.31
N LYS A 575 -9.38 19.81 -0.02
CA LYS A 575 -10.57 19.27 -0.72
C LYS A 575 -10.87 17.84 -0.29
N LEU A 576 -9.85 17.00 -0.10
CA LEU A 576 -10.04 15.62 0.36
C LEU A 576 -10.64 15.59 1.78
N CYS A 577 -10.08 16.37 2.70
CA CYS A 577 -10.53 16.39 4.10
C CYS A 577 -11.88 17.10 4.28
N VAL A 578 -12.05 18.32 3.76
CA VAL A 578 -13.27 19.14 3.94
C VAL A 578 -14.50 18.51 3.28
N ASN A 579 -14.34 17.87 2.13
CA ASN A 579 -15.46 17.17 1.47
C ASN A 579 -15.70 15.76 2.03
N ASN A 580 -14.97 15.34 3.07
CA ASN A 580 -15.03 14.00 3.65
C ASN A 580 -14.77 12.89 2.62
N TRP A 581 -13.85 13.09 1.67
CA TRP A 581 -13.34 11.98 0.86
C TRP A 581 -12.47 11.04 1.69
N VAL A 582 -11.86 11.59 2.74
CA VAL A 582 -11.10 10.88 3.77
C VAL A 582 -11.49 11.42 5.15
N TYR A 583 -11.25 10.64 6.19
CA TYR A 583 -11.31 11.13 7.58
C TYR A 583 -9.93 11.61 8.02
N LEU A 584 -9.89 12.66 8.84
CA LEU A 584 -8.63 13.24 9.33
C LEU A 584 -8.67 13.32 10.86
N ALA A 585 -7.59 12.85 11.48
CA ALA A 585 -7.34 12.95 12.90
C ALA A 585 -5.87 13.32 13.13
N THR A 586 -5.61 14.09 14.19
CA THR A 586 -4.26 14.33 14.68
C THR A 586 -4.02 13.63 16.01
N LEU A 587 -2.81 13.12 16.21
CA LEU A 587 -2.30 12.64 17.49
C LEU A 587 -1.30 13.67 18.02
N ASP A 588 -1.53 14.19 19.22
CA ASP A 588 -0.66 15.19 19.80
C ASP A 588 0.78 14.66 19.97
N PRO A 589 1.83 15.44 19.62
CA PRO A 589 3.22 15.00 19.73
C PRO A 589 3.70 14.73 21.17
N HIS A 590 3.07 15.33 22.18
CA HIS A 590 3.54 15.28 23.57
C HIS A 590 2.63 14.49 24.50
N SER A 591 1.45 14.08 24.02
CA SER A 591 0.44 13.36 24.78
C SER A 591 -0.26 12.30 23.93
N SER A 592 -1.16 11.52 24.55
CA SER A 592 -2.02 10.57 23.82
C SER A 592 -3.37 11.19 23.39
N GLN A 593 -3.49 12.51 23.42
CA GLN A 593 -4.72 13.19 23.01
C GLN A 593 -4.85 13.16 21.49
N ILE A 594 -6.03 12.73 21.02
CA ILE A 594 -6.39 12.72 19.61
C ILE A 594 -7.38 13.87 19.34
N HIS A 595 -7.27 14.50 18.17
CA HIS A 595 -8.27 15.44 17.67
C HIS A 595 -8.84 14.92 16.35
N VAL A 596 -10.14 15.07 16.12
CA VAL A 596 -10.81 14.66 14.88
C VAL A 596 -11.30 15.88 14.13
N PHE A 597 -11.05 15.91 12.82
CA PHE A 597 -11.54 16.98 11.95
C PHE A 597 -13.00 16.73 11.58
N ARG A 598 -13.90 17.64 11.97
CA ARG A 598 -15.34 17.58 11.71
C ARG A 598 -15.88 18.96 11.39
N SER A 599 -16.71 19.05 10.35
CA SER A 599 -17.40 20.30 10.00
C SER A 599 -16.49 21.54 9.90
N GLY A 600 -15.26 21.35 9.39
CA GLY A 600 -14.30 22.44 9.20
C GLY A 600 -13.42 22.78 10.39
N ARG A 601 -13.49 22.04 11.50
CA ARG A 601 -12.68 22.28 12.71
C ARG A 601 -12.19 20.99 13.36
N PHE A 602 -11.14 21.08 14.16
CA PHE A 602 -10.69 19.98 15.02
C PHE A 602 -11.44 20.00 16.36
N GLU A 603 -11.86 18.82 16.80
CA GLU A 603 -12.51 18.60 18.10
C GLU A 603 -11.76 17.51 18.87
N PRO A 604 -11.53 17.64 20.19
CA PRO A 604 -10.92 16.58 20.98
C PRO A 604 -11.72 15.27 20.88
N TYR A 605 -11.03 14.18 20.61
CA TYR A 605 -11.60 12.84 20.64
C TYR A 605 -11.57 12.28 22.06
N VAL A 606 -12.71 11.75 22.51
CA VAL A 606 -12.84 11.06 23.80
C VAL A 606 -12.98 9.57 23.50
N PRO A 607 -12.04 8.72 23.94
CA PRO A 607 -12.13 7.28 23.73
C PRO A 607 -13.42 6.69 24.31
N GLN A 608 -14.05 5.75 23.60
CA GLN A 608 -15.25 5.05 24.08
C GLN A 608 -14.91 3.81 24.90
N THR A 609 -13.69 3.28 24.75
CA THR A 609 -13.13 2.23 25.60
C THR A 609 -11.71 2.58 26.03
N HIS A 610 -11.31 2.06 27.19
CA HIS A 610 -9.93 2.07 27.69
C HIS A 610 -9.29 0.67 27.66
N GLU A 611 -10.01 -0.31 27.14
CA GLU A 611 -9.56 -1.69 27.02
C GLU A 611 -9.05 -1.96 25.60
N LEU A 612 -7.85 -2.53 25.52
CA LEU A 612 -7.25 -3.01 24.27
C LEU A 612 -6.62 -4.37 24.57
N PRO A 613 -7.04 -5.45 23.87
CA PRO A 613 -6.49 -6.79 24.07
C PRO A 613 -4.96 -6.80 23.98
N PHE A 614 -4.35 -7.63 24.82
CA PHE A 614 -2.90 -7.79 24.86
C PHE A 614 -2.54 -9.25 24.56
N VAL A 615 -1.68 -9.47 23.57
CA VAL A 615 -1.32 -10.81 23.06
C VAL A 615 0.20 -11.02 23.03
N GLY A 616 0.63 -12.28 23.02
CA GLY A 616 2.06 -12.64 22.99
C GLY A 616 2.73 -12.36 21.65
N SER A 617 2.01 -12.53 20.55
CA SER A 617 2.49 -12.32 19.17
C SER A 617 1.33 -11.94 18.25
N SER A 618 1.65 -11.41 17.05
CA SER A 618 0.63 -11.23 16.01
C SER A 618 -0.09 -12.54 15.69
N GLN A 619 0.65 -13.66 15.65
CA GLN A 619 0.08 -14.97 15.30
C GLN A 619 -0.99 -15.44 16.29
N ASP A 620 -0.82 -15.17 17.59
CA ASP A 620 -1.81 -15.51 18.61
C ASP A 620 -3.13 -14.77 18.42
N TRP A 621 -3.09 -13.60 17.77
CA TRP A 621 -4.26 -12.79 17.49
C TRP A 621 -5.01 -13.23 16.23
N TYR A 622 -4.31 -13.42 15.10
CA TYR A 622 -4.98 -13.66 13.83
C TYR A 622 -5.21 -15.14 13.47
N ARG A 623 -4.50 -16.07 14.11
CA ARG A 623 -4.54 -17.47 13.68
C ARG A 623 -5.94 -18.05 13.84
N GLY A 624 -6.41 -18.72 12.78
CA GLY A 624 -7.74 -19.33 12.74
C GLY A 624 -8.85 -18.39 12.26
N TRP A 625 -8.54 -17.16 11.86
CA TRP A 625 -9.52 -16.19 11.40
C TRP A 625 -9.28 -15.75 9.95
N ARG A 626 -10.34 -15.77 9.15
CA ARG A 626 -10.32 -15.20 7.79
C ARG A 626 -10.61 -13.72 7.81
N GLU A 627 -11.67 -13.30 8.50
CA GLU A 627 -12.22 -11.93 8.42
C GLU A 627 -11.27 -10.84 8.92
N ASN A 628 -11.65 -9.59 8.65
CA ASN A 628 -10.92 -8.45 9.19
C ASN A 628 -10.98 -8.48 10.72
N LEU A 629 -9.84 -8.27 11.36
CA LEU A 629 -9.71 -8.34 12.80
C LEU A 629 -9.63 -6.94 13.41
N GLY A 630 -10.03 -6.88 14.68
CA GLY A 630 -9.83 -5.69 15.49
C GLY A 630 -8.37 -5.50 15.89
N PHE A 631 -8.15 -4.48 16.70
CA PHE A 631 -6.83 -4.08 17.16
C PHE A 631 -6.43 -4.83 18.43
N ALA A 632 -5.13 -5.05 18.60
CA ALA A 632 -4.53 -5.59 19.81
C ALA A 632 -3.13 -5.00 20.02
N SER A 633 -2.69 -4.91 21.27
CA SER A 633 -1.28 -4.69 21.60
C SER A 633 -0.55 -6.04 21.65
N ILE A 634 0.61 -6.10 21.01
CA ILE A 634 1.50 -7.26 20.97
C ILE A 634 2.63 -7.01 21.96
N LYS A 635 3.02 -8.05 22.69
CA LYS A 635 4.13 -7.99 23.63
C LYS A 635 5.45 -7.67 22.93
N THR A 636 5.91 -6.44 23.07
CA THR A 636 7.30 -6.05 22.80
C THR A 636 8.11 -6.31 24.05
N GLY A 637 9.25 -6.99 23.94
CA GLY A 637 10.04 -7.40 25.10
C GLY A 637 10.77 -6.23 25.74
N SER A 638 10.14 -5.56 26.69
CA SER A 638 10.80 -5.00 27.88
C SER A 638 9.77 -4.60 28.95
N SER A 639 9.99 -5.18 30.14
CA SER A 639 9.39 -4.87 31.45
C SER A 639 7.95 -5.29 31.78
N GLY A 640 7.82 -5.91 32.96
CA GLY A 640 6.61 -5.87 33.80
C GLY A 640 5.68 -7.07 33.70
N ALA A 641 5.67 -7.90 34.73
CA ALA A 641 4.71 -8.99 34.91
C ALA A 641 3.26 -8.51 34.84
N VAL A 642 2.40 -9.15 34.02
CA VAL A 642 0.95 -9.08 34.19
C VAL A 642 0.30 -10.44 33.89
N THR A 643 -0.56 -10.79 34.82
CA THR A 643 -1.46 -11.94 34.96
C THR A 643 -2.17 -12.33 33.65
N THR A 644 -2.09 -13.61 33.30
CA THR A 644 -2.88 -14.22 32.24
C THR A 644 -4.36 -14.25 32.64
N GLY A 645 -5.09 -13.17 32.31
CA GLY A 645 -6.55 -13.19 32.29
C GLY A 645 -7.02 -13.88 31.01
N ARG A 646 -7.51 -15.12 31.12
CA ARG A 646 -8.33 -15.73 30.06
C ARG A 646 -9.61 -14.90 29.92
N PHE A 647 -9.64 -13.97 28.98
CA PHE A 647 -10.90 -13.33 28.57
C PHE A 647 -11.59 -14.17 27.51
N ALA A 648 -12.87 -14.45 27.76
CA ALA A 648 -13.75 -15.19 26.88
C ALA A 648 -13.95 -14.42 25.56
N ARG A 649 -13.82 -15.17 24.47
CA ARG A 649 -14.09 -14.74 23.10
C ARG A 649 -15.54 -14.24 22.99
N GLN A 650 -15.74 -12.94 22.73
CA GLN A 650 -17.01 -12.47 22.19
C GLN A 650 -16.97 -12.62 20.67
N GLY A 651 -17.59 -13.70 20.20
CA GLY A 651 -18.14 -13.73 18.86
C GLY A 651 -19.37 -12.84 18.81
N GLY A 652 -19.44 -11.96 17.82
CA GLY A 652 -20.64 -11.22 17.45
C GLY A 652 -20.89 -11.45 15.97
N ALA A 653 -22.08 -11.97 15.67
CA ALA A 653 -22.60 -12.34 14.36
C ALA A 653 -22.59 -11.19 13.33
#